data_AF-A0AA36N9U6-F1
#
_entry.id   AF-A0AA36N9U6-F1
#
_cell.length_a   1.000
_cell.length_b   1.000
_cell.length_c   1.000
_cell.angle_alpha   90.00
_cell.angle_beta   90.00
_cell.angle_gamma   90.00
#
_symmetry.space_group_name_H-M   'P 1'
#
loop_
_entity.id
_entity.type
_entity.pdbx_description
1 polymer ?
#
loop_
_entity_poly.entity_id
_entity_poly.type
_entity_poly.pdbx_seq_one_letter_code
_entity_poly.pdbx_strand_id
1 'polypeptide(L)'
;MTRLAVCLPRQADSLEPDARHEYTMLSSTFTGTFNVQLRPLTAPFVASAHYCAGDRQRSSWVAKKARCALLGLKFGNMVEAGLAVTVQAQGRQLIEQEKRIKQLERLLEELAGKKVSSTLEAEVLTGEPNDATIVPVVSSTSKGNNNNRGRNTIMAMADSATYEFAASMWDAALLLFFQHSNPLDKLILLIGCLTNLTLQLFMLLTMYLDMLENPYTDKKVQEMIAWRVSDGHHTDRFDAISGASLASKLCSKNLWSYEQEEYDKIFDYLYKPMPGVILSSLAIVMWVLTIMVEYRRCIEQALAVAHLPSLSVNDEFVQTDEEGSMRLKGIRPVSRTLALVFLSLPRLVVLGWLAIIGCIYLAQTVNLQDIVLNAVALAFVMDVDELVADVLLTERLRSLLPKIEPLSCGKSFKTNIPVKDLVRYFITAGLITLAIVQWLVPFNSTITAAGIALCGGYQDFSFSGGAPNNVAVVIEPTSWGGDPWYDSCGSTVEDWYLQKYYGARFNSSVHGGTSQNSSYYTTLKKKHVLNFAWASMANGNYDVCSEGQVLSPQNEDGARTCITAPTALTRNLPKEVKAGSTVSVANCPRFSATVGCNYSEVELPATCIWTWAAHQCDDLPPGKVYSDACSPSTDFTKSCDTWEYVFNLAHPEYNCRARNYCTTNNLNCLALTADLEVRVSQIEKFQLPGVQSKLEESIKNALSWAWQMPVTSLELTSEAPDPAESGEGLAWIALVSKNMPHLVKPSFDFETRAGLAWEIDMHLDALTSVTIDGKPFQVTELLVKNRVWQSTADLITTTTPNLPTAQPPGSSTNPPSPR
;
A
#
# COMPACT_ATOMS: atom_id res chain seq x y z
N MET A 1 -19.72 -12.85 -30.62
CA MET A 1 -21.14 -12.94 -31.05
C MET A 1 -21.87 -13.95 -30.18
N THR A 2 -22.61 -13.48 -29.17
CA THR A 2 -23.69 -14.25 -28.52
C THR A 2 -24.60 -13.23 -27.86
N ARG A 3 -25.85 -13.09 -28.31
CA ARG A 3 -26.80 -12.08 -27.78
C ARG A 3 -27.55 -12.63 -26.57
N LEU A 4 -27.86 -11.75 -25.62
CA LEU A 4 -28.82 -12.03 -24.55
C LEU A 4 -30.20 -12.35 -25.12
N ALA A 5 -30.94 -13.20 -24.40
CA ALA A 5 -32.39 -13.30 -24.51
C ALA A 5 -33.02 -12.69 -23.25
N VAL A 6 -33.80 -11.62 -23.42
CA VAL A 6 -34.66 -11.04 -22.40
C VAL A 6 -36.10 -11.35 -22.78
N CYS A 7 -36.87 -11.94 -21.86
CA CYS A 7 -38.29 -12.21 -22.05
C CYS A 7 -39.14 -11.05 -21.52
N LEU A 8 -39.88 -10.38 -22.40
CA LEU A 8 -41.06 -9.57 -22.07
C LEU A 8 -42.18 -9.88 -23.09
N PRO A 9 -43.46 -9.67 -22.71
CA PRO A 9 -44.58 -10.36 -23.36
C PRO A 9 -45.05 -9.75 -24.69
N ARG A 10 -45.86 -10.54 -25.38
CA ARG A 10 -46.25 -10.41 -26.78
C ARG A 10 -47.62 -9.72 -26.89
N GLN A 11 -47.75 -8.73 -27.79
CA GLN A 11 -49.04 -8.34 -28.37
C GLN A 11 -48.88 -8.03 -29.86
N ALA A 12 -49.95 -8.26 -30.61
CA ALA A 12 -50.08 -8.19 -32.08
C ALA A 12 -50.00 -6.74 -32.63
N ASP A 13 -49.87 -6.43 -33.92
CA ASP A 13 -49.91 -7.25 -35.16
C ASP A 13 -49.27 -6.52 -36.37
N SER A 14 -49.02 -7.27 -37.45
CA SER A 14 -49.00 -6.85 -38.89
C SER A 14 -47.79 -6.16 -39.57
N LEU A 15 -47.58 -6.62 -40.84
CA LEU A 15 -46.94 -6.01 -42.04
C LEU A 15 -45.42 -6.11 -42.32
N GLU A 16 -45.14 -7.08 -43.21
CA GLU A 16 -44.17 -7.20 -44.33
C GLU A 16 -42.64 -6.86 -44.25
N PRO A 17 -41.78 -7.60 -45.01
CA PRO A 17 -40.32 -7.46 -44.99
C PRO A 17 -39.70 -6.92 -46.30
N ASP A 18 -38.48 -6.34 -46.26
CA ASP A 18 -37.48 -6.55 -47.33
C ASP A 18 -36.01 -6.19 -46.97
N ALA A 19 -35.06 -6.68 -47.79
CA ALA A 19 -33.61 -6.42 -47.87
C ALA A 19 -32.75 -6.73 -46.60
N ARG A 20 -31.82 -7.72 -46.57
CA ARG A 20 -30.59 -7.97 -47.36
C ARG A 20 -29.53 -6.85 -47.34
N HIS A 21 -28.39 -7.11 -46.68
CA HIS A 21 -27.01 -7.29 -47.23
C HIS A 21 -26.07 -7.42 -45.99
N GLU A 22 -25.37 -8.54 -45.78
CA GLU A 22 -24.11 -8.95 -46.43
C GLU A 22 -22.87 -8.24 -45.85
N TYR A 23 -22.02 -8.99 -45.12
CA TYR A 23 -20.56 -8.99 -45.27
C TYR A 23 -19.95 -10.21 -44.56
N THR A 24 -18.98 -10.85 -45.20
CA THR A 24 -18.39 -12.15 -44.82
C THR A 24 -16.86 -12.08 -44.87
N MET A 25 -16.18 -13.02 -44.18
CA MET A 25 -14.72 -13.26 -44.14
C MET A 25 -13.93 -12.28 -43.25
N LEU A 26 -13.02 -12.72 -42.38
CA LEU A 26 -11.95 -13.71 -42.60
C LEU A 26 -11.74 -14.68 -41.43
N SER A 27 -11.16 -15.84 -41.74
CA SER A 27 -10.64 -16.82 -40.77
C SER A 27 -9.21 -17.21 -41.14
N SER A 28 -8.40 -17.63 -40.16
CA SER A 28 -7.58 -18.85 -40.28
C SER A 28 -6.80 -19.19 -38.99
N THR A 29 -7.07 -20.40 -38.49
CA THR A 29 -6.13 -21.37 -37.88
C THR A 29 -5.02 -20.94 -36.90
N PHE A 30 -5.06 -21.54 -35.71
CA PHE A 30 -3.93 -22.33 -35.20
C PHE A 30 -4.42 -23.54 -34.39
N THR A 31 -3.83 -24.71 -34.60
CA THR A 31 -4.18 -25.97 -33.91
C THR A 31 -3.01 -26.45 -33.05
N GLY A 32 -3.27 -26.77 -31.78
CA GLY A 32 -2.28 -27.34 -30.86
C GLY A 32 -2.93 -28.25 -29.83
N THR A 33 -2.64 -29.55 -29.90
CA THR A 33 -3.11 -30.58 -28.95
C THR A 33 -2.21 -30.66 -27.72
N PHE A 34 -2.78 -30.74 -26.51
CA PHE A 34 -2.03 -31.18 -25.32
C PHE A 34 -2.85 -32.11 -24.41
N ASN A 35 -2.20 -33.16 -23.93
CA ASN A 35 -2.74 -34.13 -22.98
C ASN A 35 -2.81 -33.52 -21.56
N VAL A 36 -3.87 -33.84 -20.80
CA VAL A 36 -3.91 -33.60 -19.35
C VAL A 36 -4.51 -34.82 -18.64
N GLN A 37 -3.71 -35.49 -17.80
CA GLN A 37 -4.19 -36.46 -16.83
C GLN A 37 -4.40 -35.79 -15.46
N LEU A 38 -5.63 -35.91 -14.96
CA LEU A 38 -6.03 -36.03 -13.54
C LEU A 38 -5.47 -35.03 -12.50
N ARG A 39 -6.33 -34.09 -12.09
CA ARG A 39 -6.38 -33.56 -10.71
C ARG A 39 -7.53 -34.24 -9.93
N PRO A 40 -7.39 -34.42 -8.61
CA PRO A 40 -8.53 -34.41 -7.70
C PRO A 40 -8.45 -33.21 -6.73
N LEU A 41 -9.45 -32.31 -6.74
CA LEU A 41 -9.90 -31.41 -5.64
C LEU A 41 -10.74 -30.22 -6.20
N THR A 42 -11.93 -30.49 -6.74
CA THR A 42 -12.89 -29.44 -7.19
C THR A 42 -14.36 -29.75 -6.85
N ALA A 43 -14.60 -30.66 -5.90
CA ALA A 43 -15.95 -31.07 -5.50
C ALA A 43 -16.86 -29.94 -4.93
N PRO A 44 -16.37 -28.92 -4.18
CA PRO A 44 -17.26 -27.90 -3.60
C PRO A 44 -17.87 -26.94 -4.64
N PHE A 45 -17.08 -26.50 -5.63
CA PHE A 45 -17.48 -25.44 -6.55
C PHE A 45 -18.53 -25.87 -7.59
N VAL A 46 -18.52 -27.14 -8.00
CA VAL A 46 -19.48 -27.67 -9.00
C VAL A 46 -20.91 -27.74 -8.44
N ALA A 47 -21.08 -27.86 -7.12
CA ALA A 47 -22.40 -27.85 -6.49
C ALA A 47 -23.09 -26.47 -6.58
N SER A 48 -22.34 -25.40 -6.33
CA SER A 48 -22.86 -24.02 -6.39
C SER A 48 -23.22 -23.60 -7.82
N ALA A 49 -22.38 -23.93 -8.81
CA ALA A 49 -22.61 -23.59 -10.21
C ALA A 49 -23.89 -24.25 -10.78
N HIS A 50 -24.19 -25.50 -10.40
CA HIS A 50 -25.42 -26.17 -10.84
C HIS A 50 -26.69 -25.70 -10.14
N TYR A 51 -26.59 -25.07 -8.95
CA TYR A 51 -27.77 -24.54 -8.25
C TYR A 51 -28.37 -23.33 -8.99
N CYS A 52 -27.53 -22.47 -9.58
CA CYS A 52 -27.95 -21.34 -10.42
C CYS A 52 -28.58 -21.77 -11.76
N ALA A 53 -28.44 -23.03 -12.17
CA ALA A 53 -28.97 -23.57 -13.43
C ALA A 53 -30.33 -24.30 -13.30
N GLY A 54 -30.95 -24.31 -12.11
CA GLY A 54 -32.34 -24.77 -11.91
C GLY A 54 -32.57 -26.29 -11.88
N ASP A 55 -31.55 -27.14 -12.12
CA ASP A 55 -31.70 -28.61 -12.09
C ASP A 55 -31.68 -29.17 -10.65
N ARG A 56 -32.88 -29.24 -10.05
CA ARG A 56 -33.09 -29.71 -8.66
C ARG A 56 -32.82 -31.20 -8.44
N GLN A 57 -32.84 -32.06 -9.45
CA GLN A 57 -32.58 -33.50 -9.24
C GLN A 57 -31.10 -33.83 -9.21
N ARG A 58 -30.28 -33.13 -10.01
CA ARG A 58 -28.86 -33.47 -10.17
C ARG A 58 -28.01 -33.05 -8.96
N SER A 59 -28.34 -31.94 -8.31
CA SER A 59 -27.68 -31.48 -7.08
C SER A 59 -27.88 -32.46 -5.90
N SER A 60 -29.07 -33.04 -5.75
CA SER A 60 -29.38 -34.09 -4.76
C SER A 60 -28.52 -35.34 -4.96
N TRP A 61 -28.28 -35.74 -6.22
CA TRP A 61 -27.42 -36.88 -6.55
C TRP A 61 -25.94 -36.61 -6.24
N VAL A 62 -25.43 -35.42 -6.56
CA VAL A 62 -24.04 -35.01 -6.24
C VAL A 62 -23.83 -34.96 -4.72
N ALA A 63 -24.77 -34.38 -3.97
CA ALA A 63 -24.71 -34.32 -2.51
C ALA A 63 -24.71 -35.72 -1.86
N LYS A 64 -25.54 -36.66 -2.37
CA LYS A 64 -25.50 -38.07 -1.93
C LYS A 64 -24.15 -38.74 -2.25
N LYS A 65 -23.59 -38.49 -3.44
CA LYS A 65 -22.32 -39.11 -3.86
C LYS A 65 -21.12 -38.59 -3.07
N ALA A 66 -21.08 -37.29 -2.74
CA ALA A 66 -20.08 -36.71 -1.84
C ALA A 66 -20.17 -37.30 -0.42
N ARG A 67 -21.39 -37.53 0.09
CA ARG A 67 -21.62 -38.14 1.40
C ARG A 67 -21.14 -39.60 1.48
N CYS A 68 -21.19 -40.35 0.39
CA CYS A 68 -20.62 -41.70 0.33
C CYS A 68 -19.08 -41.72 0.23
N ALA A 69 -18.47 -40.72 -0.43
CA ALA A 69 -17.01 -40.63 -0.52
C ALA A 69 -16.34 -40.29 0.82
N LEU A 70 -16.98 -39.41 1.62
CA LEU A 70 -16.48 -39.02 2.94
C LEU A 70 -16.51 -40.13 4.00
N LEU A 71 -17.36 -41.16 3.84
CA LEU A 71 -17.44 -42.28 4.78
C LEU A 71 -16.37 -43.37 4.55
N GLY A 72 -15.52 -43.23 3.53
CA GLY A 72 -14.52 -44.23 3.13
C GLY A 72 -13.08 -43.98 3.63
N LEU A 73 -12.78 -42.81 4.19
CA LEU A 73 -11.41 -42.41 4.53
C LEU A 73 -11.21 -42.28 6.04
N LYS A 74 -10.35 -43.13 6.61
CA LYS A 74 -9.87 -43.01 7.99
C LYS A 74 -8.67 -42.06 8.03
N PHE A 75 -8.90 -40.81 8.43
CA PHE A 75 -7.87 -39.91 8.91
C PHE A 75 -8.24 -39.44 10.32
N GLY A 76 -7.24 -39.29 11.19
CA GLY A 76 -7.44 -38.80 12.54
C GLY A 76 -6.64 -37.54 12.75
N ASN A 77 -7.30 -36.45 13.15
CA ASN A 77 -6.80 -35.48 14.13
C ASN A 77 -7.89 -34.48 14.56
N MET A 78 -7.68 -33.88 15.73
CA MET A 78 -8.70 -33.21 16.56
C MET A 78 -9.24 -31.88 16.00
N VAL A 79 -8.62 -31.33 14.95
CA VAL A 79 -8.92 -29.98 14.41
C VAL A 79 -10.19 -29.96 13.55
N GLU A 80 -10.49 -31.04 12.82
CA GLU A 80 -11.67 -31.09 11.92
C GLU A 80 -13.00 -31.11 12.68
N ALA A 81 -13.02 -31.63 13.92
CA ALA A 81 -14.21 -31.62 14.76
C ALA A 81 -14.71 -30.20 15.06
N GLY A 82 -13.80 -29.23 15.20
CA GLY A 82 -14.15 -27.81 15.34
C GLY A 82 -14.80 -27.28 14.07
N LEU A 83 -14.15 -27.43 12.93
CA LEU A 83 -14.62 -26.89 11.65
C LEU A 83 -15.97 -27.51 11.22
N ALA A 84 -16.16 -28.82 11.43
CA ALA A 84 -17.42 -29.50 11.16
C ALA A 84 -18.57 -28.96 12.02
N VAL A 85 -18.31 -28.65 13.30
CA VAL A 85 -19.31 -28.03 14.19
C VAL A 85 -19.62 -26.59 13.76
N THR A 86 -18.63 -25.80 13.36
CA THR A 86 -18.86 -24.42 12.86
C THR A 86 -19.70 -24.39 11.59
N VAL A 87 -19.36 -25.24 10.60
CA VAL A 87 -20.13 -25.36 9.35
C VAL A 87 -21.55 -25.88 9.62
N GLN A 88 -21.72 -26.84 10.55
CA GLN A 88 -23.05 -27.30 10.94
C GLN A 88 -23.87 -26.22 11.66
N ALA A 89 -23.23 -25.35 12.46
CA ALA A 89 -23.89 -24.24 13.13
C ALA A 89 -24.37 -23.17 12.13
N GLN A 90 -23.51 -22.76 11.19
CA GLN A 90 -23.88 -21.83 10.12
C GLN A 90 -25.00 -22.40 9.22
N GLY A 91 -24.93 -23.70 8.87
CA GLY A 91 -26.00 -24.38 8.12
C GLY A 91 -27.36 -24.36 8.84
N ARG A 92 -27.38 -24.48 10.18
CA ARG A 92 -28.63 -24.34 10.97
C ARG A 92 -29.15 -22.90 10.97
N GLN A 93 -28.27 -21.90 11.06
CA GLN A 93 -28.68 -20.49 11.00
C GLN A 93 -29.31 -20.13 9.65
N LEU A 94 -28.74 -20.60 8.53
CA LEU A 94 -29.30 -20.37 7.19
C LEU A 94 -30.70 -21.00 7.02
N ILE A 95 -30.89 -22.24 7.48
CA ILE A 95 -32.21 -22.90 7.45
C ILE A 95 -33.24 -22.16 8.32
N GLU A 96 -32.82 -21.60 9.46
CA GLU A 96 -33.71 -20.83 10.34
C GLU A 96 -34.05 -19.45 9.77
N GLN A 97 -33.11 -18.80 9.08
CA GLN A 97 -33.37 -17.58 8.29
C GLN A 97 -34.40 -17.84 7.18
N GLU A 98 -34.25 -18.94 6.41
CA GLU A 98 -35.18 -19.32 5.35
C GLU A 98 -36.62 -19.52 5.87
N LYS A 99 -36.77 -20.14 7.06
CA LYS A 99 -38.10 -20.26 7.71
C LYS A 99 -38.69 -18.91 8.08
N ARG A 100 -37.89 -17.99 8.63
CA ARG A 100 -38.36 -16.64 9.01
C ARG A 100 -38.82 -15.85 7.79
N ILE A 101 -38.09 -15.93 6.68
CA ILE A 101 -38.49 -15.30 5.40
C ILE A 101 -39.84 -15.86 4.94
N LYS A 102 -39.99 -17.19 4.87
CA LYS A 102 -41.26 -17.84 4.50
C LYS A 102 -42.42 -17.54 5.45
N GLN A 103 -42.15 -17.23 6.71
CA GLN A 103 -43.16 -16.82 7.68
C GLN A 103 -43.56 -15.35 7.50
N LEU A 104 -42.61 -14.48 7.15
CA LEU A 104 -42.86 -13.09 6.76
C LEU A 104 -43.65 -12.98 5.44
N GLU A 105 -43.32 -13.79 4.44
CA GLU A 105 -44.06 -13.88 3.17
C GLU A 105 -45.54 -14.21 3.42
N ARG A 106 -45.83 -15.23 4.25
CA ARG A 106 -47.22 -15.58 4.62
C ARG A 106 -47.94 -14.47 5.37
N LEU A 107 -47.26 -13.77 6.29
CA LEU A 107 -47.86 -12.64 7.02
C LEU A 107 -48.18 -11.47 6.06
N LEU A 108 -47.33 -11.24 5.06
CA LEU A 108 -47.61 -10.26 3.99
C LEU A 108 -48.79 -10.68 3.12
N GLU A 109 -48.89 -11.96 2.73
CA GLU A 109 -50.03 -12.50 1.99
C GLU A 109 -51.34 -12.41 2.80
N GLU A 110 -51.33 -12.76 4.10
CA GLU A 110 -52.48 -12.64 4.99
C GLU A 110 -52.93 -11.17 5.16
N LEU A 111 -51.99 -10.23 5.33
CA LEU A 111 -52.28 -8.80 5.45
C LEU A 111 -52.81 -8.20 4.15
N ALA A 112 -52.24 -8.58 3.00
CA ALA A 112 -52.73 -8.18 1.68
C ALA A 112 -54.15 -8.71 1.42
N GLY A 113 -54.39 -10.00 1.70
CA GLY A 113 -55.72 -10.61 1.58
C GLY A 113 -56.76 -9.96 2.48
N LYS A 114 -56.43 -9.69 3.76
CA LYS A 114 -57.34 -9.01 4.69
C LYS A 114 -57.73 -7.61 4.22
N LYS A 115 -56.75 -6.82 3.75
CA LYS A 115 -56.98 -5.42 3.35
C LYS A 115 -57.80 -5.31 2.06
N VAL A 116 -57.71 -6.27 1.16
CA VAL A 116 -58.58 -6.34 -0.04
C VAL A 116 -60.00 -6.77 0.35
N SER A 117 -60.16 -7.80 1.19
CA SER A 117 -61.51 -8.29 1.58
C SER A 117 -62.29 -7.27 2.41
N SER A 118 -61.66 -6.60 3.38
CA SER A 118 -62.35 -5.64 4.26
C SER A 118 -62.81 -4.36 3.54
N THR A 119 -62.17 -4.02 2.42
CA THR A 119 -62.50 -2.81 1.66
C THR A 119 -63.56 -3.09 0.60
N LEU A 120 -63.62 -4.33 0.07
CA LEU A 120 -64.61 -4.70 -0.96
C LEU A 120 -66.00 -5.04 -0.37
N GLU A 121 -66.08 -5.62 0.82
CA GLU A 121 -67.37 -5.96 1.45
C GLU A 121 -68.06 -4.75 2.09
N ALA A 122 -67.34 -3.67 2.39
CA ALA A 122 -67.89 -2.46 3.01
C ALA A 122 -68.66 -1.54 2.02
N GLU A 123 -68.45 -1.68 0.71
CA GLU A 123 -68.96 -0.75 -0.31
C GLU A 123 -70.06 -1.36 -1.21
N VAL A 124 -70.35 -2.65 -1.06
CA VAL A 124 -71.25 -3.40 -1.98
C VAL A 124 -72.65 -3.71 -1.38
N LEU A 125 -72.86 -3.50 -0.08
CA LEU A 125 -74.13 -3.83 0.61
C LEU A 125 -74.78 -2.64 1.33
N THR A 126 -75.19 -1.61 0.58
CA THR A 126 -76.37 -0.77 0.90
C THR A 126 -76.70 0.15 -0.28
N GLY A 127 -77.69 -0.23 -1.11
CA GLY A 127 -78.14 0.59 -2.23
C GLY A 127 -79.30 -0.06 -2.99
N GLU A 128 -80.53 0.26 -2.60
CA GLU A 128 -81.74 -0.14 -3.36
C GLU A 128 -81.78 0.55 -4.74
N PRO A 129 -82.34 -0.11 -5.77
CA PRO A 129 -82.43 0.46 -7.11
C PRO A 129 -83.64 1.41 -7.21
N ASN A 130 -83.38 2.71 -7.39
CA ASN A 130 -84.40 3.67 -7.82
C ASN A 130 -84.10 4.19 -9.23
N ASP A 131 -85.12 4.16 -10.08
CA ASP A 131 -85.10 4.65 -11.47
C ASP A 131 -84.68 6.13 -11.55
N ALA A 132 -83.63 6.42 -12.32
CA ALA A 132 -83.31 7.78 -12.78
C ALA A 132 -82.51 7.78 -14.11
N THR A 133 -83.26 7.74 -15.21
CA THR A 133 -83.04 8.51 -16.45
C THR A 133 -81.59 8.63 -16.99
N ILE A 134 -81.26 7.77 -17.95
CA ILE A 134 -80.13 7.99 -18.87
C ILE A 134 -80.41 9.23 -19.74
N VAL A 135 -79.63 10.30 -19.56
CA VAL A 135 -79.60 11.45 -20.47
C VAL A 135 -78.51 11.21 -21.52
N PRO A 136 -78.84 11.11 -22.82
CA PRO A 136 -77.83 10.98 -23.87
C PRO A 136 -77.11 12.32 -24.09
N VAL A 137 -75.79 12.28 -24.17
CA VAL A 137 -74.97 13.45 -24.54
C VAL A 137 -75.18 13.75 -26.03
N VAL A 138 -76.09 14.68 -26.32
CA VAL A 138 -76.38 15.14 -27.69
C VAL A 138 -75.33 16.14 -28.15
N SER A 139 -74.45 15.70 -29.05
CA SER A 139 -73.54 16.56 -29.80
C SER A 139 -74.31 17.41 -30.83
N SER A 140 -74.71 18.61 -30.44
CA SER A 140 -75.41 19.55 -31.32
C SER A 140 -74.44 20.50 -32.04
N THR A 141 -74.15 20.21 -33.31
CA THR A 141 -73.47 21.15 -34.22
C THR A 141 -74.39 22.32 -34.59
N SER A 142 -74.45 23.34 -33.74
CA SER A 142 -75.13 24.60 -34.07
C SER A 142 -74.24 25.50 -34.93
N LYS A 143 -74.63 25.71 -36.20
CA LYS A 143 -74.05 26.74 -37.08
C LYS A 143 -74.56 28.13 -36.68
N GLY A 144 -74.10 28.64 -35.53
CA GLY A 144 -74.34 30.00 -35.07
C GLY A 144 -73.33 30.99 -35.67
N ASN A 145 -73.78 31.80 -36.62
CA ASN A 145 -73.00 32.94 -37.13
C ASN A 145 -72.97 34.08 -36.07
N ASN A 146 -71.92 34.90 -36.04
CA ASN A 146 -71.62 35.94 -35.03
C ASN A 146 -71.32 35.47 -33.59
N ASN A 147 -70.05 35.18 -33.27
CA ASN A 147 -69.45 35.54 -31.95
C ASN A 147 -67.92 35.39 -31.85
N ASN A 148 -67.15 36.11 -32.69
CA ASN A 148 -65.67 36.16 -32.59
C ASN A 148 -65.13 36.91 -31.34
N ARG A 149 -65.99 37.41 -30.44
CA ARG A 149 -65.59 38.20 -29.26
C ARG A 149 -65.44 37.38 -27.97
N GLY A 150 -66.07 36.21 -27.86
CA GLY A 150 -66.01 35.36 -26.66
C GLY A 150 -64.81 34.43 -26.58
N ARG A 151 -64.20 34.07 -27.73
CA ARG A 151 -63.10 33.09 -27.79
C ARG A 151 -61.78 33.61 -27.20
N ASN A 152 -61.57 34.92 -27.25
CA ASN A 152 -60.38 35.58 -26.72
C ASN A 152 -60.36 35.65 -25.17
N THR A 153 -61.53 35.60 -24.52
CA THR A 153 -61.62 35.66 -23.05
C THR A 153 -61.28 34.33 -22.40
N ILE A 154 -61.67 33.20 -23.02
CA ILE A 154 -61.43 31.85 -22.48
C ILE A 154 -59.94 31.49 -22.57
N MET A 155 -59.25 31.86 -23.65
CA MET A 155 -57.78 31.70 -23.73
C MET A 155 -57.02 32.59 -22.74
N ALA A 156 -57.59 33.72 -22.30
CA ALA A 156 -56.92 34.64 -21.39
C ALA A 156 -56.92 34.21 -19.91
N MET A 157 -57.69 33.18 -19.53
CA MET A 157 -57.72 32.63 -18.17
C MET A 157 -56.79 31.42 -17.98
N ALA A 158 -56.21 30.86 -19.04
CA ALA A 158 -55.39 29.65 -18.96
C ALA A 158 -53.94 29.87 -18.46
N ASP A 159 -53.47 31.13 -18.38
CA ASP A 159 -52.05 31.47 -18.18
C ASP A 159 -51.67 31.91 -16.75
N SER A 160 -52.60 31.95 -15.78
CA SER A 160 -52.26 32.30 -14.40
C SER A 160 -51.77 31.07 -13.63
N ALA A 161 -50.47 30.98 -13.36
CA ALA A 161 -49.91 29.96 -12.48
C ALA A 161 -50.57 30.01 -11.10
N THR A 162 -51.15 28.88 -10.69
CA THR A 162 -51.77 28.66 -9.38
C THR A 162 -50.82 27.89 -8.47
N TYR A 163 -50.87 28.20 -7.17
CA TYR A 163 -50.22 27.47 -6.11
C TYR A 163 -51.26 26.67 -5.33
N GLU A 164 -51.13 25.35 -5.35
CA GLU A 164 -51.96 24.43 -4.57
C GLU A 164 -51.29 24.16 -3.22
N PHE A 165 -52.07 24.16 -2.13
CA PHE A 165 -51.54 23.87 -0.80
C PHE A 165 -51.18 22.39 -0.67
N ALA A 166 -49.92 22.09 -0.39
CA ALA A 166 -49.47 20.74 -0.09
C ALA A 166 -49.84 20.35 1.36
N ALA A 167 -49.87 19.05 1.64
CA ALA A 167 -50.01 18.51 3.00
C ALA A 167 -48.69 18.59 3.79
N SER A 168 -48.00 19.74 3.73
CA SER A 168 -46.70 19.97 4.40
C SER A 168 -46.85 20.85 5.65
N MET A 169 -45.94 20.73 6.61
CA MET A 169 -45.97 21.56 7.82
C MET A 169 -45.70 23.04 7.49
N TRP A 170 -44.90 23.33 6.46
CA TRP A 170 -44.65 24.69 5.99
C TRP A 170 -45.89 25.35 5.37
N ASP A 171 -46.68 24.59 4.61
CA ASP A 171 -47.94 25.05 4.02
C ASP A 171 -49.02 25.25 5.08
N ALA A 172 -49.14 24.32 6.03
CA ALA A 172 -50.02 24.46 7.18
C ALA A 172 -49.66 25.67 8.06
N ALA A 173 -48.36 25.96 8.24
CA ALA A 173 -47.90 27.08 9.04
C ALA A 173 -48.33 28.45 8.48
N LEU A 174 -48.69 28.57 7.18
CA LEU A 174 -49.28 29.81 6.64
C LEU A 174 -50.57 30.21 7.38
N LEU A 175 -51.32 29.23 7.91
CA LEU A 175 -52.54 29.45 8.68
C LEU A 175 -52.30 30.17 10.04
N LEU A 176 -51.04 30.27 10.51
CA LEU A 176 -50.65 31.09 11.68
C LEU A 176 -50.86 32.59 11.43
N PHE A 177 -50.64 33.02 10.18
CA PHE A 177 -50.65 34.43 9.79
C PHE A 177 -52.07 34.94 9.47
N PHE A 178 -53.04 34.05 9.50
CA PHE A 178 -54.44 34.30 9.24
C PHE A 178 -55.19 34.59 10.54
N GLN A 179 -56.12 35.56 10.52
CA GLN A 179 -56.70 36.06 11.77
C GLN A 179 -57.62 35.05 12.46
N HIS A 180 -58.39 34.28 11.68
CA HIS A 180 -59.59 33.58 12.15
C HIS A 180 -59.39 32.13 12.65
N SER A 181 -58.15 31.62 12.71
CA SER A 181 -57.86 30.31 13.33
C SER A 181 -57.92 30.39 14.86
N ASN A 182 -58.42 29.33 15.51
CA ASN A 182 -58.53 29.27 16.97
C ASN A 182 -57.14 29.41 17.61
N PRO A 183 -57.02 29.98 18.83
CA PRO A 183 -55.72 30.09 19.50
C PRO A 183 -55.08 28.72 19.75
N LEU A 184 -55.87 27.67 19.93
CA LEU A 184 -55.38 26.29 20.04
C LEU A 184 -54.79 25.78 18.73
N ASP A 185 -55.46 26.00 17.59
CA ASP A 185 -54.94 25.61 16.28
C ASP A 185 -53.63 26.37 15.96
N LYS A 186 -53.56 27.66 16.32
CA LYS A 186 -52.31 28.44 16.20
C LYS A 186 -51.19 27.89 17.10
N LEU A 187 -51.49 27.46 18.32
CA LEU A 187 -50.50 26.83 19.20
C LEU A 187 -49.99 25.51 18.62
N ILE A 188 -50.88 24.66 18.09
CA ILE A 188 -50.52 23.39 17.44
C ILE A 188 -49.63 23.63 16.21
N LEU A 189 -50.01 24.57 15.34
CA LEU A 189 -49.23 24.93 14.15
C LEU A 189 -47.85 25.52 14.52
N LEU A 190 -47.77 26.32 15.59
CA LEU A 190 -46.49 26.86 16.07
C LEU A 190 -45.57 25.75 16.59
N ILE A 191 -46.11 24.84 17.41
CA ILE A 191 -45.37 23.67 17.91
C ILE A 191 -44.94 22.77 16.74
N GLY A 192 -45.82 22.54 15.77
CA GLY A 192 -45.52 21.76 14.56
C GLY A 192 -44.40 22.37 13.73
N CYS A 193 -44.46 23.68 13.46
CA CYS A 193 -43.42 24.40 12.73
C CYS A 193 -42.06 24.38 13.46
N LEU A 194 -42.05 24.58 14.78
CA LEU A 194 -40.83 24.49 15.61
C LEU A 194 -40.27 23.07 15.65
N THR A 195 -41.14 22.05 15.71
CA THR A 195 -40.74 20.63 15.70
C THR A 195 -40.13 20.26 14.36
N ASN A 196 -40.77 20.63 13.25
CA ASN A 196 -40.25 20.41 11.90
C ASN A 196 -38.87 21.07 11.70
N LEU A 197 -38.75 22.36 12.05
CA LEU A 197 -37.48 23.08 11.95
C LEU A 197 -36.40 22.44 12.83
N THR A 198 -36.73 22.00 14.04
CA THR A 198 -35.77 21.34 14.94
C THR A 198 -35.31 19.99 14.38
N LEU A 199 -36.22 19.18 13.82
CA LEU A 199 -35.89 17.90 13.20
C LEU A 199 -35.02 18.07 11.95
N GLN A 200 -35.40 18.99 11.05
CA GLN A 200 -34.62 19.28 9.84
C GLN A 200 -33.23 19.83 10.18
N LEU A 201 -33.11 20.75 11.15
CA LEU A 201 -31.82 21.24 11.62
C LEU A 201 -30.98 20.16 12.29
N PHE A 202 -31.58 19.28 13.09
CA PHE A 202 -30.86 18.17 13.74
C PHE A 202 -30.33 17.18 12.71
N MET A 203 -31.15 16.74 11.74
CA MET A 203 -30.70 15.86 10.66
C MET A 203 -29.59 16.51 9.83
N LEU A 204 -29.72 17.78 9.45
CA LEU A 204 -28.66 18.52 8.76
C LEU A 204 -27.36 18.60 9.57
N LEU A 205 -27.46 18.83 10.89
CA LEU A 205 -26.31 18.89 11.76
C LEU A 205 -25.61 17.53 11.88
N THR A 206 -26.36 16.44 12.05
CA THR A 206 -25.81 15.07 12.05
C THR A 206 -25.12 14.74 10.73
N MET A 207 -25.74 15.06 9.59
CA MET A 207 -25.12 14.86 8.27
C MET A 207 -23.84 15.69 8.09
N TYR A 208 -23.83 16.93 8.59
CA TYR A 208 -22.68 17.81 8.51
C TYR A 208 -21.51 17.39 9.42
N LEU A 209 -21.80 16.93 10.64
CA LEU A 209 -20.78 16.57 11.62
C LEU A 209 -20.23 15.15 11.44
N ASP A 210 -21.12 14.17 11.24
CA ASP A 210 -20.74 12.74 11.31
C ASP A 210 -20.54 12.12 9.92
N MET A 211 -21.24 12.63 8.89
CA MET A 211 -21.28 11.99 7.57
C MET A 211 -20.45 12.70 6.49
N LEU A 212 -19.92 13.89 6.78
CA LEU A 212 -19.14 14.72 5.85
C LEU A 212 -17.61 14.55 6.01
N GLU A 213 -17.15 13.63 6.85
CA GLU A 213 -15.72 13.34 6.98
C GLU A 213 -15.22 12.59 5.74
N ASN A 214 -14.42 13.28 4.93
CA ASN A 214 -13.79 12.69 3.74
C ASN A 214 -12.77 11.60 4.16
N PRO A 215 -12.97 10.31 3.83
CA PRO A 215 -12.04 9.25 4.21
C PRO A 215 -10.69 9.33 3.48
N TYR A 216 -10.63 9.96 2.29
CA TYR A 216 -9.43 10.04 1.44
C TYR A 216 -8.93 11.49 1.33
N THR A 217 -8.37 11.97 2.44
CA THR A 217 -7.62 13.24 2.51
C THR A 217 -6.18 13.10 1.99
N ASP A 218 -5.51 14.22 1.71
CA ASP A 218 -4.06 14.25 1.41
C ASP A 218 -3.23 13.54 2.51
N LYS A 219 -3.61 13.71 3.78
CA LYS A 219 -3.01 12.99 4.91
C LYS A 219 -3.16 11.47 4.77
N LYS A 220 -4.33 10.97 4.33
CA LYS A 220 -4.54 9.53 4.14
C LYS A 220 -3.70 8.97 2.99
N VAL A 221 -3.55 9.73 1.91
CA VAL A 221 -2.61 9.40 0.82
C VAL A 221 -1.17 9.36 1.35
N GLN A 222 -0.76 10.32 2.19
CA GLN A 222 0.56 10.31 2.84
C GLN A 222 0.76 9.11 3.79
N GLU A 223 -0.27 8.68 4.53
CA GLU A 223 -0.26 7.46 5.34
C GLU A 223 -0.08 6.21 4.48
N MET A 224 -0.76 6.10 3.32
CA MET A 224 -0.60 4.99 2.38
C MET A 224 0.79 4.95 1.72
N ILE A 225 1.33 6.12 1.37
CA ILE A 225 2.73 6.25 0.90
C ILE A 225 3.72 5.81 1.99
N ALA A 226 3.43 6.11 3.26
CA ALA A 226 4.26 5.69 4.38
C ALA A 226 4.18 4.16 4.60
N TRP A 227 2.96 3.60 4.65
CA TRP A 227 2.70 2.16 4.77
C TRP A 227 3.43 1.35 3.70
N ARG A 228 3.44 1.83 2.44
CA ARG A 228 4.14 1.17 1.35
C ARG A 228 5.65 1.04 1.60
N VAL A 229 6.26 2.00 2.29
CA VAL A 229 7.67 1.95 2.69
C VAL A 229 7.87 1.20 4.00
N SER A 230 7.02 1.35 5.01
CA SER A 230 7.22 0.70 6.31
C SER A 230 6.94 -0.81 6.28
N ASP A 231 5.91 -1.22 5.54
CA ASP A 231 5.37 -2.58 5.57
C ASP A 231 5.23 -3.19 4.17
N GLY A 232 4.77 -2.42 3.17
CA GLY A 232 4.46 -2.92 1.83
C GLY A 232 5.63 -3.57 1.09
N HIS A 233 6.83 -2.99 1.21
CA HIS A 233 8.07 -3.49 0.58
C HIS A 233 9.15 -3.97 1.57
N HIS A 234 8.89 -4.00 2.88
CA HIS A 234 9.92 -4.36 3.85
C HIS A 234 10.25 -5.87 3.79
N THR A 235 11.53 -6.26 3.82
CA THR A 235 11.96 -7.67 3.72
C THR A 235 11.26 -8.57 4.74
N ASP A 236 11.11 -8.13 6.00
CA ASP A 236 10.40 -8.86 7.08
C ASP A 236 8.91 -9.18 6.76
N ARG A 237 8.31 -8.51 5.78
CA ARG A 237 6.93 -8.72 5.31
C ARG A 237 6.86 -9.38 3.94
N PHE A 238 8.01 -9.62 3.32
CA PHE A 238 8.11 -10.28 2.02
C PHE A 238 7.89 -11.79 2.17
N ASP A 239 7.16 -12.39 1.23
CA ASP A 239 6.91 -13.83 1.26
C ASP A 239 7.98 -14.60 0.48
N ALA A 240 8.91 -15.19 1.22
CA ALA A 240 9.96 -16.06 0.70
C ALA A 240 9.46 -17.37 0.03
N ILE A 241 8.15 -17.66 0.02
CA ILE A 241 7.58 -18.83 -0.68
C ILE A 241 6.95 -18.43 -2.03
N SER A 242 6.30 -17.27 -2.13
CA SER A 242 5.69 -16.79 -3.39
C SER A 242 6.57 -15.81 -4.16
N GLY A 243 7.63 -15.29 -3.56
CA GLY A 243 8.42 -14.21 -4.14
C GLY A 243 7.65 -12.89 -4.25
N ALA A 244 6.58 -12.71 -3.47
CA ALA A 244 5.74 -11.52 -3.52
C ALA A 244 5.94 -10.64 -2.29
N SER A 245 6.11 -9.34 -2.52
CA SER A 245 6.03 -8.31 -1.47
C SER A 245 4.61 -8.22 -0.90
N LEU A 246 4.46 -7.65 0.30
CA LEU A 246 3.14 -7.41 0.89
C LEU A 246 2.29 -6.48 0.00
N ALA A 247 2.92 -5.49 -0.63
CA ALA A 247 2.29 -4.64 -1.64
C ALA A 247 1.81 -5.45 -2.87
N SER A 248 2.64 -6.32 -3.45
CA SER A 248 2.24 -7.17 -4.59
C SER A 248 1.07 -8.09 -4.24
N LYS A 249 1.06 -8.67 -3.03
CA LYS A 249 -0.06 -9.48 -2.52
C LYS A 249 -1.36 -8.68 -2.36
N LEU A 250 -1.29 -7.47 -1.80
CA LEU A 250 -2.42 -6.55 -1.68
C LEU A 250 -3.00 -6.20 -3.06
N CYS A 251 -2.13 -5.82 -3.99
CA CYS A 251 -2.52 -5.37 -5.33
C CYS A 251 -3.09 -6.51 -6.19
N SER A 252 -2.61 -7.74 -6.00
CA SER A 252 -3.15 -8.96 -6.63
C SER A 252 -4.39 -9.53 -5.93
N LYS A 253 -4.90 -8.86 -4.88
CA LYS A 253 -6.06 -9.26 -4.07
C LYS A 253 -5.96 -10.63 -3.39
N ASN A 254 -4.74 -11.04 -3.06
CA ASN A 254 -4.44 -12.34 -2.43
C ASN A 254 -4.17 -12.25 -0.91
N LEU A 255 -4.42 -11.09 -0.29
CA LEU A 255 -4.07 -10.82 1.10
C LEU A 255 -5.33 -10.77 1.99
N TRP A 256 -5.48 -11.66 2.98
CA TRP A 256 -6.57 -11.56 3.94
C TRP A 256 -6.20 -10.60 5.08
N SER A 257 -6.49 -9.31 4.90
CA SER A 257 -6.12 -8.22 5.81
C SER A 257 -7.15 -7.09 5.80
N TYR A 258 -7.05 -6.16 6.75
CA TYR A 258 -7.88 -4.95 6.76
C TYR A 258 -7.51 -4.00 5.61
N GLU A 259 -6.21 -3.94 5.29
CA GLU A 259 -5.65 -3.19 4.16
C GLU A 259 -6.24 -3.66 2.82
N GLN A 260 -6.53 -4.96 2.69
CA GLN A 260 -7.20 -5.52 1.51
C GLN A 260 -8.63 -5.02 1.36
N GLU A 261 -9.42 -5.03 2.44
CA GLU A 261 -10.81 -4.53 2.40
C GLU A 261 -10.85 -3.04 1.99
N GLU A 262 -9.89 -2.26 2.47
CA GLU A 262 -9.78 -0.84 2.14
C GLU A 262 -9.30 -0.61 0.70
N TYR A 263 -8.32 -1.38 0.22
CA TYR A 263 -7.92 -1.36 -1.18
C TYR A 263 -9.03 -1.85 -2.12
N ASP A 264 -9.84 -2.82 -1.70
CA ASP A 264 -10.96 -3.33 -2.50
C ASP A 264 -12.05 -2.27 -2.70
N LYS A 265 -12.33 -1.42 -1.71
CA LYS A 265 -13.23 -0.25 -1.88
C LYS A 265 -12.68 0.75 -2.92
N ILE A 266 -11.39 1.07 -2.83
CA ILE A 266 -10.70 1.96 -3.78
C ILE A 266 -10.72 1.36 -5.19
N PHE A 267 -10.41 0.07 -5.32
CA PHE A 267 -10.40 -0.66 -6.59
C PHE A 267 -11.79 -0.70 -7.21
N ASP A 268 -12.80 -1.06 -6.42
CA ASP A 268 -14.19 -1.17 -6.86
C ASP A 268 -14.73 0.16 -7.35
N TYR A 269 -14.36 1.27 -6.70
CA TYR A 269 -14.71 2.62 -7.14
C TYR A 269 -14.05 2.99 -8.48
N LEU A 270 -12.77 2.63 -8.68
CA LEU A 270 -11.99 3.07 -9.84
C LEU A 270 -12.14 2.19 -11.09
N TYR A 271 -12.15 0.87 -10.94
CA TYR A 271 -11.89 -0.08 -12.03
C TYR A 271 -13.05 -0.97 -12.43
N LYS A 272 -14.14 -1.02 -11.66
CA LYS A 272 -15.33 -1.80 -12.06
C LYS A 272 -15.97 -1.24 -13.33
N PRO A 273 -16.70 -2.06 -14.12
CA PRO A 273 -17.34 -1.64 -15.38
C PRO A 273 -18.28 -0.43 -15.29
N MET A 274 -18.76 -0.10 -14.09
CA MET A 274 -19.43 1.15 -13.77
C MET A 274 -18.60 1.90 -12.71
N PRO A 275 -17.66 2.76 -13.12
CA PRO A 275 -16.85 3.54 -12.18
C PRO A 275 -17.70 4.39 -11.24
N GLY A 276 -17.26 4.51 -9.99
CA GLY A 276 -17.95 5.25 -8.95
C GLY A 276 -18.21 6.71 -9.30
N VAL A 277 -17.30 7.35 -10.07
CA VAL A 277 -17.52 8.70 -10.61
C VAL A 277 -18.80 8.81 -11.44
N ILE A 278 -19.10 7.81 -12.27
CA ILE A 278 -20.31 7.82 -13.11
C ILE A 278 -21.54 7.65 -12.21
N LEU A 279 -21.51 6.68 -11.28
CA LEU A 279 -22.62 6.43 -10.36
C LEU A 279 -22.90 7.63 -9.44
N SER A 280 -21.85 8.24 -8.85
CA SER A 280 -21.94 9.48 -8.08
C SER A 280 -22.48 10.64 -8.92
N SER A 281 -22.06 10.79 -10.18
CA SER A 281 -22.58 11.85 -11.05
C SER A 281 -24.08 11.69 -11.34
N LEU A 282 -24.56 10.46 -11.56
CA LEU A 282 -25.98 10.16 -11.72
C LEU A 282 -26.75 10.43 -10.43
N ALA A 283 -26.20 10.02 -9.28
CA ALA A 283 -26.81 10.30 -7.97
C ALA A 283 -26.91 11.81 -7.70
N ILE A 284 -25.86 12.60 -7.98
CA ILE A 284 -25.86 14.07 -7.87
C ILE A 284 -26.88 14.69 -8.82
N VAL A 285 -26.99 14.23 -10.07
CA VAL A 285 -27.99 14.74 -11.02
C VAL A 285 -29.41 14.45 -10.52
N MET A 286 -29.70 13.23 -10.08
CA MET A 286 -31.01 12.89 -9.50
C MET A 286 -31.31 13.74 -8.25
N TRP A 287 -30.35 13.83 -7.33
CA TRP A 287 -30.46 14.62 -6.11
C TRP A 287 -30.76 16.10 -6.37
N VAL A 288 -30.00 16.75 -7.25
CA VAL A 288 -30.22 18.15 -7.61
C VAL A 288 -31.57 18.31 -8.32
N LEU A 289 -32.00 17.37 -9.17
CA LEU A 289 -33.34 17.43 -9.77
C LEU A 289 -34.45 17.37 -8.72
N THR A 290 -34.36 16.50 -7.71
CA THR A 290 -35.34 16.43 -6.61
C THR A 290 -35.36 17.71 -5.78
N ILE A 291 -34.18 18.22 -5.38
CA ILE A 291 -34.03 19.52 -4.70
C ILE A 291 -34.67 20.67 -5.51
N MET A 292 -34.56 20.64 -6.84
CA MET A 292 -35.14 21.67 -7.71
C MET A 292 -36.67 21.61 -7.82
N VAL A 293 -37.29 20.46 -7.56
CA VAL A 293 -38.76 20.34 -7.40
C VAL A 293 -39.20 21.04 -6.12
N GLU A 294 -38.53 20.78 -5.00
CA GLU A 294 -38.83 21.45 -3.73
C GLU A 294 -38.51 22.94 -3.75
N TYR A 295 -37.41 23.34 -4.39
CA TYR A 295 -37.08 24.76 -4.57
C TYR A 295 -38.16 25.49 -5.37
N ARG A 296 -38.70 24.84 -6.41
CA ARG A 296 -39.83 25.39 -7.17
C ARG A 296 -41.05 25.57 -6.26
N ARG A 297 -41.44 24.56 -5.49
CA ARG A 297 -42.57 24.63 -4.54
C ARG A 297 -42.39 25.78 -3.54
N CYS A 298 -41.21 25.90 -2.93
CA CYS A 298 -40.87 26.98 -1.99
C CYS A 298 -40.99 28.38 -2.62
N ILE A 299 -40.49 28.56 -3.85
CA ILE A 299 -40.56 29.85 -4.56
C ILE A 299 -41.99 30.16 -5.00
N GLU A 300 -42.77 29.18 -5.44
CA GLU A 300 -44.18 29.38 -5.82
C GLU A 300 -45.04 29.73 -4.58
N GLN A 301 -44.78 29.11 -3.43
CA GLN A 301 -45.35 29.50 -2.14
C GLN A 301 -45.02 30.95 -1.76
N ALA A 302 -43.74 31.34 -1.82
CA ALA A 302 -43.31 32.69 -1.50
C ALA A 302 -43.90 33.74 -2.46
N LEU A 303 -43.98 33.43 -3.76
CA LEU A 303 -44.61 34.29 -4.76
C LEU A 303 -46.11 34.42 -4.55
N ALA A 304 -46.82 33.35 -4.19
CA ALA A 304 -48.24 33.40 -3.85
C ALA A 304 -48.49 34.32 -2.64
N VAL A 305 -47.73 34.15 -1.56
CA VAL A 305 -47.81 35.01 -0.35
C VAL A 305 -47.47 36.47 -0.67
N ALA A 306 -46.49 36.73 -1.53
CA ALA A 306 -46.11 38.09 -1.92
C ALA A 306 -47.22 38.79 -2.72
N HIS A 307 -47.87 38.08 -3.66
CA HIS A 307 -48.89 38.61 -4.56
C HIS A 307 -50.30 38.71 -3.96
N LEU A 308 -50.58 38.09 -2.80
CA LEU A 308 -51.86 38.26 -2.12
C LEU A 308 -52.19 39.76 -1.91
N PRO A 309 -53.42 40.23 -2.19
CA PRO A 309 -53.79 41.63 -2.01
C PRO A 309 -53.75 42.03 -0.53
N SER A 310 -53.54 43.32 -0.26
CA SER A 310 -53.58 43.85 1.12
C SER A 310 -55.01 44.08 1.56
N LEU A 311 -55.43 43.40 2.64
CA LEU A 311 -56.71 43.65 3.30
C LEU A 311 -56.63 44.88 4.22
N SER A 312 -57.73 45.62 4.31
CA SER A 312 -58.00 46.60 5.35
C SER A 312 -58.19 45.91 6.71
N VAL A 313 -58.22 46.70 7.78
CA VAL A 313 -58.47 46.19 9.16
C VAL A 313 -59.87 45.58 9.28
N ASN A 314 -60.83 46.07 8.47
CA ASN A 314 -62.25 45.73 8.54
C ASN A 314 -62.70 44.71 7.48
N ASP A 315 -61.84 44.30 6.56
CA ASP A 315 -62.23 43.38 5.49
C ASP A 315 -62.25 41.93 5.99
N GLU A 316 -63.29 41.19 5.61
CA GLU A 316 -63.38 39.76 5.92
C GLU A 316 -62.26 38.96 5.24
N PHE A 317 -61.60 38.11 6.01
CA PHE A 317 -60.38 37.40 5.60
C PHE A 317 -60.66 36.15 4.74
N VAL A 318 -61.66 35.35 5.12
CA VAL A 318 -62.15 34.20 4.34
C VAL A 318 -63.51 34.55 3.77
N GLN A 319 -63.74 34.21 2.51
CA GLN A 319 -65.09 34.01 2.00
C GLN A 319 -65.30 32.51 1.79
N THR A 320 -66.30 31.96 2.48
CA THR A 320 -66.80 30.61 2.18
C THR A 320 -67.83 30.75 1.07
N ASP A 321 -67.60 30.12 -0.08
CA ASP A 321 -68.61 30.08 -1.13
C ASP A 321 -69.68 29.01 -0.84
N GLU A 322 -70.80 29.04 -1.56
CA GLU A 322 -71.95 28.15 -1.31
C GLU A 322 -71.60 26.65 -1.42
N GLU A 323 -70.55 26.31 -2.18
CA GLU A 323 -70.01 24.96 -2.35
C GLU A 323 -69.07 24.52 -1.19
N GLY A 324 -68.80 25.40 -0.23
CA GLY A 324 -67.93 25.13 0.92
C GLY A 324 -66.42 25.23 0.63
N SER A 325 -66.02 25.73 -0.54
CA SER A 325 -64.63 26.13 -0.80
C SER A 325 -64.27 27.39 0.00
N MET A 326 -63.01 27.51 0.40
CA MET A 326 -62.50 28.66 1.14
C MET A 326 -61.65 29.55 0.24
N ARG A 327 -62.19 30.73 -0.10
CA ARG A 327 -61.47 31.78 -0.84
C ARG A 327 -60.73 32.71 0.13
N LEU A 328 -59.41 32.77 -0.02
CA LEU A 328 -58.54 33.71 0.70
C LEU A 328 -58.59 35.08 0.02
N LYS A 329 -59.26 36.06 0.64
CA LYS A 329 -59.46 37.40 0.06
C LYS A 329 -58.19 38.25 0.01
N GLY A 330 -57.18 37.96 0.83
CA GLY A 330 -55.91 38.69 0.89
C GLY A 330 -55.17 38.48 2.20
N ILE A 331 -54.14 39.28 2.50
CA ILE A 331 -53.35 39.20 3.74
C ILE A 331 -52.86 40.59 4.21
N ARG A 332 -52.91 40.84 5.52
CA ARG A 332 -52.39 42.07 6.15
C ARG A 332 -50.88 42.22 5.85
N PRO A 333 -50.36 43.44 5.56
CA PRO A 333 -48.94 43.63 5.18
C PRO A 333 -47.93 43.13 6.21
N VAL A 334 -48.20 43.34 7.50
CA VAL A 334 -47.33 42.85 8.59
C VAL A 334 -47.31 41.32 8.61
N SER A 335 -48.48 40.66 8.61
CA SER A 335 -48.60 39.19 8.52
C SER A 335 -47.88 38.62 7.29
N ARG A 336 -47.94 39.30 6.15
CA ARG A 336 -47.23 38.91 4.92
C ARG A 336 -45.72 38.95 5.06
N THR A 337 -45.20 40.05 5.61
CA THR A 337 -43.77 40.22 5.85
C THR A 337 -43.28 39.17 6.84
N LEU A 338 -44.05 38.92 7.90
CA LEU A 338 -43.73 37.86 8.87
C LEU A 338 -43.78 36.46 8.24
N ALA A 339 -44.78 36.13 7.42
CA ALA A 339 -44.84 34.84 6.73
C ALA A 339 -43.63 34.61 5.80
N LEU A 340 -43.24 35.61 5.02
CA LEU A 340 -42.06 35.53 4.15
C LEU A 340 -40.75 35.41 4.95
N VAL A 341 -40.60 36.15 6.05
CA VAL A 341 -39.36 36.17 6.85
C VAL A 341 -39.24 34.97 7.80
N PHE A 342 -40.33 34.46 8.35
CA PHE A 342 -40.32 33.38 9.36
C PHE A 342 -40.72 31.99 8.84
N LEU A 343 -41.34 31.88 7.66
CA LEU A 343 -41.58 30.57 7.01
C LEU A 343 -40.77 30.41 5.73
N SER A 344 -40.98 31.28 4.74
CA SER A 344 -40.38 31.09 3.41
C SER A 344 -38.85 31.18 3.42
N LEU A 345 -38.29 32.16 4.14
CA LEU A 345 -36.84 32.32 4.23
C LEU A 345 -36.14 31.15 4.97
N PRO A 346 -36.57 30.70 6.16
CA PRO A 346 -36.00 29.52 6.80
C PRO A 346 -36.12 28.25 5.95
N ARG A 347 -37.28 28.00 5.30
CA ARG A 347 -37.47 26.86 4.39
C ARG A 347 -36.44 26.87 3.25
N LEU A 348 -36.23 28.04 2.62
CA LEU A 348 -35.23 28.21 1.57
C LEU A 348 -33.77 28.07 2.06
N VAL A 349 -33.46 28.51 3.28
CA VAL A 349 -32.12 28.35 3.88
C VAL A 349 -31.83 26.87 4.20
N VAL A 350 -32.79 26.17 4.82
CA VAL A 350 -32.69 24.73 5.11
C VAL A 350 -32.52 23.94 3.82
N LEU A 351 -33.35 24.20 2.81
CA LEU A 351 -33.28 23.53 1.50
C LEU A 351 -31.95 23.82 0.78
N GLY A 352 -31.47 25.07 0.80
CA GLY A 352 -30.19 25.44 0.19
C GLY A 352 -28.99 24.78 0.89
N TRP A 353 -29.03 24.65 2.21
CA TRP A 353 -27.99 23.96 2.98
C TRP A 353 -28.03 22.44 2.72
N LEU A 354 -29.22 21.84 2.69
CA LEU A 354 -29.45 20.43 2.34
C LEU A 354 -28.96 20.11 0.93
N ALA A 355 -29.20 21.00 -0.04
CA ALA A 355 -28.71 20.87 -1.41
C ALA A 355 -27.17 20.76 -1.46
N ILE A 356 -26.46 21.65 -0.74
CA ILE A 356 -25.00 21.68 -0.69
C ILE A 356 -24.45 20.45 0.04
N ILE A 357 -24.95 20.15 1.25
CA ILE A 357 -24.51 19.00 2.05
C ILE A 357 -24.74 17.69 1.26
N GLY A 358 -25.92 17.49 0.68
CA GLY A 358 -26.24 16.29 -0.07
C GLY A 358 -25.36 16.10 -1.32
N CYS A 359 -25.00 17.19 -2.01
CA CYS A 359 -24.04 17.10 -3.12
C CYS A 359 -22.63 16.72 -2.66
N ILE A 360 -22.15 17.27 -1.54
CA ILE A 360 -20.84 16.91 -0.98
C ILE A 360 -20.84 15.45 -0.50
N TYR A 361 -21.89 15.03 0.21
CA TYR A 361 -22.05 13.67 0.75
C TYR A 361 -22.08 12.61 -0.36
N LEU A 362 -22.87 12.83 -1.42
CA LEU A 362 -22.90 11.94 -2.59
C LEU A 362 -21.59 11.95 -3.39
N ALA A 363 -20.89 13.09 -3.45
CA ALA A 363 -19.59 13.18 -4.08
C ALA A 363 -18.50 12.42 -3.32
N GLN A 364 -18.59 12.34 -1.98
CA GLN A 364 -17.58 11.73 -1.09
C GLN A 364 -17.86 10.28 -0.68
N THR A 365 -18.90 9.64 -1.22
CA THR A 365 -19.20 8.23 -0.95
C THR A 365 -18.40 7.30 -1.88
N VAL A 366 -17.61 6.36 -1.33
CA VAL A 366 -16.76 5.43 -2.11
C VAL A 366 -17.40 4.06 -2.34
N ASN A 367 -18.16 3.55 -1.38
CA ASN A 367 -18.87 2.30 -1.57
C ASN A 367 -20.04 2.51 -2.56
N LEU A 368 -20.00 1.79 -3.69
CA LEU A 368 -20.99 1.90 -4.75
C LEU A 368 -22.42 1.57 -4.28
N GLN A 369 -22.57 0.69 -3.29
CA GLN A 369 -23.88 0.34 -2.72
C GLN A 369 -24.44 1.51 -1.89
N ASP A 370 -23.56 2.18 -1.13
CA ASP A 370 -23.94 3.27 -0.25
C ASP A 370 -24.30 4.53 -1.05
N ILE A 371 -23.73 4.78 -2.24
CA ILE A 371 -24.11 5.92 -3.10
C ILE A 371 -25.63 5.96 -3.35
N VAL A 372 -26.23 4.80 -3.67
CA VAL A 372 -27.66 4.70 -3.96
C VAL A 372 -28.49 4.81 -2.68
N LEU A 373 -28.07 4.15 -1.61
CA LEU A 373 -28.74 4.20 -0.31
C LEU A 373 -28.74 5.63 0.27
N ASN A 374 -27.61 6.34 0.13
CA ASN A 374 -27.41 7.72 0.56
C ASN A 374 -28.29 8.70 -0.22
N ALA A 375 -28.46 8.50 -1.53
CA ALA A 375 -29.37 9.33 -2.34
C ALA A 375 -30.84 9.16 -1.93
N VAL A 376 -31.26 7.94 -1.57
CA VAL A 376 -32.61 7.67 -1.05
C VAL A 376 -32.80 8.20 0.37
N ALA A 377 -31.81 8.06 1.24
CA ALA A 377 -31.85 8.61 2.59
C ALA A 377 -31.93 10.15 2.59
N LEU A 378 -31.20 10.80 1.69
CA LEU A 378 -31.29 12.24 1.44
C LEU A 378 -32.69 12.67 0.96
N ALA A 379 -33.36 11.85 0.15
CA ALA A 379 -34.75 12.12 -0.25
C ALA A 379 -35.70 12.11 0.96
N PHE A 380 -35.59 11.10 1.82
CA PHE A 380 -36.39 11.01 3.05
C PHE A 380 -36.22 12.23 3.99
N VAL A 381 -35.03 12.87 4.02
CA VAL A 381 -34.80 14.09 4.83
C VAL A 381 -35.61 15.29 4.30
N MET A 382 -35.92 15.36 3.01
CA MET A 382 -36.82 16.40 2.48
C MET A 382 -38.25 16.17 2.94
N ASP A 383 -38.75 14.94 2.87
CA ASP A 383 -40.14 14.56 3.14
C ASP A 383 -40.53 14.60 4.65
N VAL A 384 -39.60 14.99 5.54
CA VAL A 384 -39.83 15.09 6.99
C VAL A 384 -40.93 16.10 7.33
N ASP A 385 -41.10 17.17 6.56
CA ASP A 385 -42.13 18.18 6.81
C ASP A 385 -43.55 17.70 6.47
N GLU A 386 -43.69 16.82 5.47
CA GLU A 386 -44.92 16.08 5.16
C GLU A 386 -45.23 15.08 6.29
N LEU A 387 -44.24 14.30 6.75
CA LEU A 387 -44.42 13.36 7.86
C LEU A 387 -44.82 14.07 9.18
N VAL A 388 -44.20 15.22 9.47
CA VAL A 388 -44.51 16.02 10.66
C VAL A 388 -45.90 16.68 10.55
N ALA A 389 -46.34 17.05 9.35
CA ALA A 389 -47.72 17.47 9.10
C ALA A 389 -48.71 16.35 9.37
N ASP A 390 -48.44 15.16 8.84
CA ASP A 390 -49.31 14.00 8.95
C ASP A 390 -49.56 13.54 10.39
N VAL A 391 -48.58 13.75 11.28
CA VAL A 391 -48.65 13.36 12.70
C VAL A 391 -49.17 14.50 13.61
N LEU A 392 -48.79 15.75 13.35
CA LEU A 392 -49.10 16.87 14.28
C LEU A 392 -50.31 17.73 13.88
N LEU A 393 -50.76 17.69 12.62
CA LEU A 393 -51.96 18.44 12.23
C LEU A 393 -53.22 17.70 12.68
N THR A 394 -54.15 18.46 13.27
CA THR A 394 -55.47 17.93 13.60
C THR A 394 -56.23 17.56 12.32
N GLU A 395 -57.12 16.55 12.39
CA GLU A 395 -57.98 16.17 11.26
C GLU A 395 -58.76 17.37 10.68
N ARG A 396 -59.08 18.37 11.51
CA ARG A 396 -59.69 19.63 11.09
C ARG A 396 -58.74 20.44 10.20
N LEU A 397 -57.50 20.69 10.63
CA LEU A 397 -56.52 21.40 9.82
C LEU A 397 -56.18 20.62 8.53
N ARG A 398 -56.02 19.30 8.63
CA ARG A 398 -55.74 18.41 7.50
C ARG A 398 -56.88 18.37 6.47
N SER A 399 -58.15 18.42 6.92
CA SER A 399 -59.32 18.49 6.02
C SER A 399 -59.66 19.91 5.55
N LEU A 400 -59.03 20.95 6.12
CA LEU A 400 -59.14 22.32 5.65
C LEU A 400 -58.16 22.62 4.52
N LEU A 401 -56.91 22.11 4.56
CA LEU A 401 -55.89 22.40 3.53
C LEU A 401 -56.37 22.14 2.09
N PRO A 402 -56.99 20.99 1.75
CA PRO A 402 -57.48 20.73 0.38
C PRO A 402 -58.71 21.56 -0.02
N LYS A 403 -59.36 22.26 0.92
CA LYS A 403 -60.54 23.12 0.67
C LYS A 403 -60.18 24.58 0.43
N ILE A 404 -58.93 24.96 0.64
CA ILE A 404 -58.43 26.29 0.34
C ILE A 404 -58.21 26.37 -1.17
N GLU A 405 -58.81 27.37 -1.82
CA GLU A 405 -58.64 27.51 -3.27
C GLU A 405 -57.19 27.85 -3.65
N PRO A 406 -56.70 27.35 -4.81
CA PRO A 406 -55.33 27.59 -5.25
C PRO A 406 -55.01 29.09 -5.38
N LEU A 407 -53.89 29.52 -4.81
CA LEU A 407 -53.49 30.92 -4.81
C LEU A 407 -52.93 31.33 -6.18
N SER A 408 -53.40 32.44 -6.73
CA SER A 408 -52.80 33.00 -7.95
C SER A 408 -51.42 33.59 -7.65
N CYS A 409 -50.37 33.08 -8.32
CA CYS A 409 -48.98 33.53 -8.16
C CYS A 409 -48.68 34.90 -8.81
N GLY A 410 -49.69 35.75 -8.95
CA GLY A 410 -49.62 37.01 -9.70
C GLY A 410 -49.71 36.81 -11.22
N LYS A 411 -49.75 37.94 -11.94
CA LYS A 411 -49.67 37.92 -13.41
C LYS A 411 -48.21 37.75 -13.80
N SER A 412 -47.89 36.66 -14.48
CA SER A 412 -46.57 36.51 -15.10
C SER A 412 -46.26 37.72 -15.98
N PHE A 413 -45.04 38.27 -15.88
CA PHE A 413 -44.62 39.34 -16.77
C PHE A 413 -44.73 38.83 -18.22
N LYS A 414 -45.39 39.60 -19.09
CA LYS A 414 -45.63 39.24 -20.50
C LYS A 414 -44.38 39.38 -21.37
N THR A 415 -43.29 38.75 -20.96
CA THR A 415 -42.11 38.54 -21.80
C THR A 415 -42.36 37.32 -22.70
N ASN A 416 -42.13 37.44 -24.01
CA ASN A 416 -42.29 36.33 -24.97
C ASN A 416 -41.28 35.17 -24.77
N ILE A 417 -40.47 35.23 -23.71
CA ILE A 417 -39.49 34.21 -23.31
C ILE A 417 -39.82 33.82 -21.85
N PRO A 418 -39.89 32.53 -21.50
CA PRO A 418 -40.10 32.07 -20.13
C PRO A 418 -38.81 32.22 -19.30
N VAL A 419 -38.44 33.46 -18.98
CA VAL A 419 -37.20 33.79 -18.26
C VAL A 419 -37.09 33.06 -16.92
N LYS A 420 -38.22 32.84 -16.22
CA LYS A 420 -38.29 32.06 -14.96
C LYS A 420 -37.76 30.63 -15.14
N ASP A 421 -38.23 29.92 -16.17
CA ASP A 421 -37.81 28.54 -16.44
C ASP A 421 -36.36 28.49 -16.94
N LEU A 422 -35.95 29.45 -17.78
CA LEU A 422 -34.57 29.57 -18.26
C LEU A 422 -33.59 29.76 -17.10
N VAL A 423 -33.88 30.68 -16.17
CA VAL A 423 -33.09 30.90 -14.96
C VAL A 423 -33.06 29.65 -14.09
N ARG A 424 -34.19 28.94 -13.94
CA ARG A 424 -34.23 27.65 -13.23
C ARG A 424 -33.26 26.64 -13.85
N TYR A 425 -33.30 26.43 -15.17
CA TYR A 425 -32.40 25.49 -15.85
C TYR A 425 -30.92 25.88 -15.71
N PHE A 426 -30.58 27.18 -15.78
CA PHE A 426 -29.22 27.64 -15.52
C PHE A 426 -28.76 27.39 -14.07
N ILE A 427 -29.64 27.60 -13.08
CA ILE A 427 -29.33 27.28 -11.66
C ILE A 427 -29.12 25.77 -11.49
N THR A 428 -30.00 24.93 -12.06
CA THR A 428 -29.89 23.47 -12.00
C THR A 428 -28.60 22.97 -12.65
N ALA A 429 -28.31 23.37 -13.90
CA ALA A 429 -27.11 22.97 -14.61
C ALA A 429 -25.84 23.52 -13.95
N GLY A 430 -25.91 24.75 -13.42
CA GLY A 430 -24.83 25.38 -12.66
C GLY A 430 -24.52 24.63 -11.37
N LEU A 431 -25.53 24.23 -10.59
CA LEU A 431 -25.34 23.47 -9.35
C LEU A 431 -24.79 22.07 -9.61
N ILE A 432 -25.28 21.35 -10.64
CA ILE A 432 -24.73 20.05 -11.06
C ILE A 432 -23.26 20.20 -11.48
N THR A 433 -22.95 21.18 -12.32
CA THR A 433 -21.58 21.43 -12.81
C THR A 433 -20.65 21.82 -11.66
N LEU A 434 -21.11 22.68 -10.75
CA LEU A 434 -20.38 23.08 -9.55
C LEU A 434 -20.10 21.87 -8.66
N ALA A 435 -21.08 21.02 -8.41
CA ALA A 435 -20.93 19.83 -7.57
C ALA A 435 -19.93 18.82 -8.16
N ILE A 436 -20.02 18.58 -9.46
CA ILE A 436 -19.10 17.67 -10.15
C ILE A 436 -17.67 18.24 -10.13
N VAL A 437 -17.49 19.52 -10.47
CA VAL A 437 -16.15 20.13 -10.61
C VAL A 437 -15.47 20.42 -9.26
N GLN A 438 -16.22 20.89 -8.25
CA GLN A 438 -15.65 21.31 -6.96
C GLN A 438 -15.56 20.18 -5.93
N TRP A 439 -16.40 19.15 -6.02
CA TRP A 439 -16.43 18.07 -5.02
C TRP A 439 -16.06 16.71 -5.62
N LEU A 440 -16.75 16.25 -6.67
CA LEU A 440 -16.55 14.90 -7.21
C LEU A 440 -15.20 14.72 -7.93
N VAL A 441 -14.80 15.65 -8.81
CA VAL A 441 -13.53 15.59 -9.54
C VAL A 441 -12.30 15.58 -8.62
N PRO A 442 -12.14 16.52 -7.64
CA PRO A 442 -11.00 16.48 -6.73
C PRO A 442 -11.01 15.25 -5.83
N PHE A 443 -12.18 14.77 -5.39
CA PHE A 443 -12.30 13.53 -4.60
C PHE A 443 -11.89 12.29 -5.40
N ASN A 444 -12.34 12.16 -6.65
CA ASN A 444 -11.85 11.10 -7.55
C ASN A 444 -10.32 11.18 -7.73
N SER A 445 -9.75 12.40 -7.79
CA SER A 445 -8.29 12.57 -7.86
C SER A 445 -7.56 12.10 -6.60
N THR A 446 -8.13 12.27 -5.39
CA THR A 446 -7.53 11.74 -4.16
C THR A 446 -7.68 10.22 -4.04
N ILE A 447 -8.81 9.63 -4.45
CA ILE A 447 -8.97 8.16 -4.53
C ILE A 447 -8.00 7.56 -5.56
N THR A 448 -7.88 8.17 -6.73
CA THR A 448 -6.91 7.73 -7.76
C THR A 448 -5.49 7.82 -7.22
N ALA A 449 -5.15 8.89 -6.48
CA ALA A 449 -3.87 9.03 -5.81
C ALA A 449 -3.65 7.96 -4.72
N ALA A 450 -4.67 7.62 -3.93
CA ALA A 450 -4.63 6.56 -2.92
C ALA A 450 -4.38 5.17 -3.56
N GLY A 451 -5.12 4.82 -4.61
CA GLY A 451 -4.93 3.57 -5.35
C GLY A 451 -3.54 3.45 -6.00
N ILE A 452 -3.00 4.55 -6.52
CA ILE A 452 -1.63 4.58 -7.09
C ILE A 452 -0.55 4.62 -5.99
N ALA A 453 -0.82 5.24 -4.83
CA ALA A 453 0.07 5.22 -3.69
C ALA A 453 0.33 3.77 -3.23
N LEU A 454 -0.75 2.98 -3.08
CA LEU A 454 -0.66 1.56 -2.74
C LEU A 454 -0.11 0.71 -3.90
N CYS A 455 -0.71 0.81 -5.09
CA CYS A 455 -0.55 -0.18 -6.17
C CYS A 455 -0.07 0.35 -7.52
N GLY A 456 0.28 1.63 -7.65
CA GLY A 456 0.95 2.15 -8.85
C GLY A 456 2.44 1.78 -8.90
N GLY A 457 3.04 1.73 -10.07
CA GLY A 457 4.48 1.46 -10.24
C GLY A 457 4.89 0.01 -9.94
N TYR A 458 6.18 -0.23 -9.71
CA TYR A 458 6.72 -1.55 -9.43
C TYR A 458 6.28 -2.03 -8.04
N GLN A 459 5.78 -3.26 -7.98
CA GLN A 459 5.26 -3.90 -6.77
C GLN A 459 6.21 -5.01 -6.30
N ASP A 460 6.85 -5.70 -7.25
CA ASP A 460 7.59 -6.94 -7.04
C ASP A 460 9.05 -6.69 -6.65
N PHE A 461 9.24 -6.00 -5.53
CA PHE A 461 10.54 -5.84 -4.89
C PHE A 461 10.41 -5.73 -3.37
N SER A 462 11.50 -6.09 -2.70
CA SER A 462 11.76 -5.95 -1.28
C SER A 462 12.84 -4.88 -1.05
N PHE A 463 12.96 -4.35 0.17
CA PHE A 463 14.14 -3.61 0.56
C PHE A 463 14.55 -3.88 2.01
N SER A 464 15.86 -3.93 2.21
CA SER A 464 16.55 -4.09 3.49
C SER A 464 17.52 -2.94 3.73
N GLY A 465 18.22 -2.96 4.87
CA GLY A 465 19.17 -1.92 5.24
C GLY A 465 18.49 -0.57 5.53
N GLY A 466 19.09 0.52 5.05
CA GLY A 466 18.68 1.89 5.37
C GLY A 466 18.53 2.06 6.87
N ALA A 467 19.48 1.58 7.64
CA ALA A 467 19.45 1.48 9.08
C ALA A 467 20.83 1.82 9.65
N PRO A 468 20.94 2.12 10.95
CA PRO A 468 22.23 2.52 11.50
C PRO A 468 23.33 1.45 11.42
N ASN A 469 22.95 0.17 11.35
CA ASN A 469 23.85 -0.98 11.21
C ASN A 469 24.16 -1.32 9.74
N ASN A 470 23.36 -0.81 8.80
CA ASN A 470 23.47 -1.03 7.36
C ASN A 470 22.94 0.22 6.66
N VAL A 471 23.85 1.16 6.41
CA VAL A 471 23.54 2.54 5.97
C VAL A 471 22.86 2.55 4.60
N ALA A 472 23.27 1.65 3.71
CA ALA A 472 22.76 1.52 2.36
C ALA A 472 21.32 1.00 2.36
N VAL A 473 20.45 1.61 1.55
CA VAL A 473 19.14 1.02 1.22
C VAL A 473 19.37 -0.02 0.14
N VAL A 474 19.22 -1.29 0.51
CA VAL A 474 19.46 -2.44 -0.37
C VAL A 474 18.12 -2.82 -1.00
N ILE A 475 18.03 -2.78 -2.33
CA ILE A 475 16.79 -3.05 -3.07
C ILE A 475 16.89 -4.45 -3.68
N GLU A 476 15.88 -5.27 -3.41
CA GLU A 476 15.82 -6.71 -3.70
C GLU A 476 14.63 -6.98 -4.66
N PRO A 477 14.79 -6.69 -5.97
CA PRO A 477 13.77 -6.94 -6.98
C PRO A 477 13.63 -8.44 -7.25
N THR A 478 12.39 -8.92 -7.42
CA THR A 478 12.09 -10.35 -7.65
C THR A 478 12.68 -10.88 -8.95
N SER A 479 12.81 -10.01 -9.95
CA SER A 479 13.43 -10.30 -11.23
C SER A 479 14.20 -9.07 -11.71
N TRP A 480 15.52 -9.20 -11.84
CA TRP A 480 16.39 -8.16 -12.35
C TRP A 480 17.66 -8.77 -12.96
N GLY A 481 18.15 -8.19 -14.05
CA GLY A 481 19.42 -8.62 -14.68
C GLY A 481 19.44 -10.08 -15.18
N GLY A 482 18.30 -10.75 -15.26
CA GLY A 482 18.20 -12.17 -15.60
C GLY A 482 18.53 -13.13 -14.45
N ASP A 483 18.65 -12.65 -13.20
CA ASP A 483 18.69 -13.52 -12.02
C ASP A 483 17.27 -14.06 -11.74
N PRO A 484 17.08 -15.39 -11.67
CA PRO A 484 15.82 -15.96 -11.21
C PRO A 484 15.58 -15.67 -9.73
N TRP A 485 14.31 -15.70 -9.33
CA TRP A 485 13.93 -15.76 -7.93
C TRP A 485 14.19 -17.17 -7.36
N TYR A 486 14.66 -17.24 -6.12
CA TYR A 486 14.91 -18.47 -5.38
C TYR A 486 14.38 -18.32 -3.94
N ASP A 487 13.77 -19.39 -3.42
CA ASP A 487 13.25 -19.46 -2.04
C ASP A 487 14.35 -19.68 -0.99
N SER A 488 15.46 -20.27 -1.41
CA SER A 488 16.57 -20.71 -0.57
C SER A 488 17.85 -20.89 -1.39
N CYS A 489 19.01 -20.66 -0.78
CA CYS A 489 20.28 -21.01 -1.40
C CYS A 489 20.59 -22.50 -1.17
N GLY A 490 19.97 -23.38 -1.96
CA GLY A 490 20.39 -24.77 -2.07
C GLY A 490 21.72 -24.90 -2.82
N SER A 491 22.47 -25.98 -2.60
CA SER A 491 23.85 -26.13 -3.12
C SER A 491 24.00 -25.95 -4.64
N THR A 492 22.97 -26.27 -5.43
CA THR A 492 22.97 -26.01 -6.89
C THR A 492 22.81 -24.54 -7.26
N VAL A 493 22.08 -23.78 -6.44
CA VAL A 493 21.91 -22.32 -6.57
C VAL A 493 23.15 -21.62 -6.05
N GLU A 494 23.70 -22.11 -4.93
CA GLU A 494 24.97 -21.67 -4.35
C GLU A 494 26.11 -21.83 -5.37
N ASP A 495 26.34 -23.04 -5.90
CA ASP A 495 27.36 -23.30 -6.93
C ASP A 495 27.18 -22.40 -8.16
N TRP A 496 25.95 -22.25 -8.68
CA TRP A 496 25.68 -21.37 -9.82
C TRP A 496 25.97 -19.89 -9.52
N TYR A 497 25.51 -19.41 -8.36
CA TYR A 497 25.66 -18.02 -7.92
C TYR A 497 27.14 -17.68 -7.72
N LEU A 498 27.87 -18.52 -7.00
CA LEU A 498 29.29 -18.36 -6.75
C LEU A 498 30.08 -18.47 -8.05
N GLN A 499 29.79 -19.44 -8.92
CA GLN A 499 30.43 -19.53 -10.23
C GLN A 499 30.17 -18.29 -11.09
N LYS A 500 28.96 -17.73 -11.04
CA LYS A 500 28.56 -16.53 -11.81
C LYS A 500 29.22 -15.24 -11.31
N TYR A 501 29.36 -15.08 -9.99
CA TYR A 501 29.77 -13.81 -9.38
C TYR A 501 31.17 -13.80 -8.75
N TYR A 502 31.73 -14.95 -8.39
CA TYR A 502 33.04 -15.08 -7.72
C TYR A 502 34.01 -16.07 -8.39
N GLY A 503 33.51 -17.09 -9.09
CA GLY A 503 34.28 -17.99 -9.97
C GLY A 503 34.42 -19.44 -9.50
N ALA A 504 34.21 -19.77 -8.22
CA ALA A 504 34.39 -21.14 -7.68
C ALA A 504 33.64 -21.43 -6.36
N ARG A 505 33.64 -22.71 -5.93
CA ARG A 505 32.74 -23.35 -4.93
C ARG A 505 33.01 -22.95 -3.46
N PHE A 506 31.96 -22.92 -2.62
CA PHE A 506 32.00 -22.48 -1.20
C PHE A 506 31.12 -23.36 -0.28
N ASN A 507 31.17 -23.11 1.04
CA ASN A 507 30.31 -23.70 2.08
C ASN A 507 30.34 -22.80 3.35
N SER A 508 29.19 -22.47 3.97
CA SER A 508 29.02 -21.17 4.65
C SER A 508 28.56 -21.17 6.14
N SER A 509 28.91 -20.12 6.93
CA SER A 509 28.34 -19.70 8.27
C SER A 509 29.35 -18.79 9.04
N VAL A 510 29.08 -17.54 9.49
CA VAL A 510 28.17 -17.05 10.60
C VAL A 510 28.10 -15.47 10.61
N HIS A 511 27.11 -14.82 11.26
CA HIS A 511 26.90 -13.33 11.32
C HIS A 511 27.37 -12.58 12.60
N GLY A 512 27.48 -11.24 12.49
CA GLY A 512 27.35 -10.28 13.61
C GLY A 512 27.51 -8.79 13.20
N GLY A 513 26.73 -7.86 13.79
CA GLY A 513 26.78 -6.41 13.46
C GLY A 513 26.37 -5.46 14.61
N THR A 514 26.61 -4.13 14.48
CA THR A 514 26.43 -3.12 15.56
C THR A 514 25.77 -1.80 15.06
N SER A 515 25.32 -0.91 15.98
CA SER A 515 24.29 0.12 15.71
C SER A 515 24.65 1.59 15.99
N GLN A 516 23.83 2.50 15.42
CA GLN A 516 23.79 3.96 15.64
C GLN A 516 22.34 4.53 15.57
N ASN A 517 22.13 5.74 15.01
CA ASN A 517 20.98 6.61 15.30
C ASN A 517 19.89 6.70 14.21
N SER A 518 18.60 6.62 14.58
CA SER A 518 17.49 6.15 13.72
C SER A 518 16.89 7.14 12.70
N SER A 519 16.78 8.45 13.00
CA SER A 519 15.86 9.33 12.25
C SER A 519 16.28 9.69 10.81
N TYR A 520 17.57 9.86 10.53
CA TYR A 520 18.08 10.18 9.18
C TYR A 520 17.71 9.08 8.16
N TYR A 521 17.80 7.84 8.63
CA TYR A 521 17.54 6.64 7.85
C TYR A 521 16.10 6.50 7.37
N THR A 522 15.11 6.96 8.14
CA THR A 522 13.70 6.92 7.72
C THR A 522 13.46 7.78 6.48
N THR A 523 14.07 8.96 6.40
CA THR A 523 13.98 9.85 5.22
C THR A 523 14.71 9.25 4.02
N LEU A 524 15.90 8.67 4.25
CA LEU A 524 16.67 8.00 3.20
C LEU A 524 15.89 6.81 2.62
N LYS A 525 15.42 5.89 3.46
CA LYS A 525 14.51 4.78 3.10
C LYS A 525 13.34 5.28 2.26
N LYS A 526 12.58 6.27 2.77
CA LYS A 526 11.40 6.80 2.08
C LYS A 526 11.73 7.38 0.71
N LYS A 527 12.80 8.16 0.57
CA LYS A 527 13.21 8.71 -0.74
C LYS A 527 13.53 7.59 -1.73
N HIS A 528 14.36 6.63 -1.32
CA HIS A 528 14.95 5.65 -2.21
C HIS A 528 14.00 4.50 -2.62
N VAL A 529 13.23 3.97 -1.66
CA VAL A 529 12.20 2.95 -1.93
C VAL A 529 11.13 3.50 -2.86
N LEU A 530 10.68 4.74 -2.64
CA LEU A 530 9.65 5.37 -3.48
C LEU A 530 10.17 5.77 -4.87
N ASN A 531 11.44 6.19 -4.97
CA ASN A 531 12.09 6.38 -6.26
C ASN A 531 12.12 5.10 -7.09
N PHE A 532 12.43 3.95 -6.49
CA PHE A 532 12.39 2.68 -7.21
C PHE A 532 10.96 2.23 -7.54
N ALA A 533 10.04 2.36 -6.57
CA ALA A 533 8.63 2.02 -6.75
C ALA A 533 7.97 2.74 -7.93
N TRP A 534 8.27 4.03 -8.14
CA TRP A 534 7.70 4.82 -9.24
C TRP A 534 8.72 5.23 -10.30
N ALA A 535 9.85 4.53 -10.38
CA ALA A 535 10.81 4.69 -11.46
C ALA A 535 10.17 4.33 -12.82
N SER A 536 10.73 4.87 -13.89
CA SER A 536 10.61 4.27 -15.22
C SER A 536 11.79 3.33 -15.44
N MET A 537 11.55 2.02 -15.54
CA MET A 537 12.62 1.03 -15.72
C MET A 537 12.52 0.37 -17.10
N ALA A 538 13.53 0.62 -17.93
CA ALA A 538 13.62 0.12 -19.31
C ALA A 538 14.02 -1.36 -19.43
N ASN A 539 14.28 -2.04 -18.32
CA ASN A 539 14.84 -3.40 -18.28
C ASN A 539 13.75 -4.46 -18.03
N GLY A 540 12.90 -4.73 -19.02
CA GLY A 540 11.93 -5.82 -18.96
C GLY A 540 10.85 -5.77 -20.03
N ASN A 541 9.90 -6.72 -19.95
CA ASN A 541 8.71 -6.79 -20.81
C ASN A 541 7.60 -5.78 -20.41
N TYR A 542 7.93 -4.73 -19.67
CA TYR A 542 6.99 -3.77 -19.11
C TYR A 542 7.08 -2.42 -19.81
N ASP A 543 5.93 -1.75 -19.98
CA ASP A 543 5.87 -0.44 -20.64
C ASP A 543 6.64 0.64 -19.86
N VAL A 544 7.53 1.32 -20.57
CA VAL A 544 8.38 2.39 -20.04
C VAL A 544 7.58 3.69 -19.96
N CYS A 545 7.09 4.03 -18.77
CA CYS A 545 6.34 5.26 -18.55
C CYS A 545 7.24 6.51 -18.69
N SER A 546 6.69 7.62 -19.22
CA SER A 546 7.44 8.89 -19.35
C SER A 546 7.56 9.62 -18.00
N GLU A 547 8.45 10.61 -17.89
CA GLU A 547 8.53 11.46 -16.69
C GLU A 547 7.17 12.13 -16.41
N GLY A 548 6.71 12.08 -15.16
CA GLY A 548 5.37 12.53 -14.75
C GLY A 548 4.26 11.48 -14.92
N GLN A 549 4.55 10.31 -15.51
CA GLN A 549 3.64 9.17 -15.57
C GLN A 549 4.03 8.09 -14.56
N VAL A 550 3.08 7.20 -14.26
CA VAL A 550 3.24 6.06 -13.36
C VAL A 550 2.44 4.89 -13.90
N LEU A 551 2.96 3.68 -13.75
CA LEU A 551 2.24 2.47 -14.15
C LEU A 551 1.01 2.28 -13.26
N SER A 552 -0.18 2.12 -13.84
CA SER A 552 -1.43 1.96 -13.08
C SER A 552 -1.41 0.71 -12.18
N PRO A 553 -2.29 0.62 -11.18
CA PRO A 553 -2.74 -0.67 -10.66
C PRO A 553 -3.17 -1.62 -11.79
N GLN A 554 -3.14 -2.93 -11.52
CA GLN A 554 -3.68 -3.94 -12.43
C GLN A 554 -5.19 -3.72 -12.59
N ASN A 555 -5.70 -3.78 -13.83
CA ASN A 555 -7.14 -3.80 -14.08
C ASN A 555 -7.72 -5.23 -13.90
N GLU A 556 -9.01 -5.43 -14.15
CA GLU A 556 -9.64 -6.78 -14.06
C GLU A 556 -9.03 -7.81 -15.03
N ASP A 557 -8.41 -7.37 -16.14
CA ASP A 557 -7.68 -8.23 -17.09
C ASP A 557 -6.21 -8.51 -16.67
N GLY A 558 -5.74 -7.95 -15.55
CA GLY A 558 -4.35 -7.99 -15.10
C GLY A 558 -3.41 -7.05 -15.87
N ALA A 559 -3.92 -6.31 -16.87
CA ALA A 559 -3.16 -5.33 -17.63
C ALA A 559 -2.86 -4.07 -16.79
N ARG A 560 -1.76 -3.40 -17.12
CA ARG A 560 -1.29 -2.17 -16.47
C ARG A 560 -0.93 -1.16 -17.55
N THR A 561 -1.26 0.12 -17.35
CA THR A 561 -1.01 1.17 -18.34
C THR A 561 -0.33 2.38 -17.71
N CYS A 562 0.50 3.10 -18.48
CA CYS A 562 1.11 4.32 -18.00
C CYS A 562 0.07 5.46 -17.96
N ILE A 563 -0.17 6.00 -16.77
CA ILE A 563 -1.11 7.10 -16.53
C ILE A 563 -0.39 8.30 -15.91
N THR A 564 -0.84 9.52 -16.19
CA THR A 564 -0.27 10.73 -15.57
C THR A 564 -0.45 10.67 -14.06
N ALA A 565 0.61 10.91 -13.29
CA ALA A 565 0.56 10.88 -11.84
C ALA A 565 -0.42 11.95 -11.30
N PRO A 566 -1.44 11.60 -10.49
CA PRO A 566 -2.40 12.56 -9.99
C PRO A 566 -1.75 13.69 -9.18
N THR A 567 -2.32 14.89 -9.25
CA THR A 567 -1.80 16.07 -8.51
C THR A 567 -1.83 15.88 -7.00
N ALA A 568 -2.81 15.13 -6.48
CA ALA A 568 -2.86 14.73 -5.07
C ALA A 568 -1.71 13.76 -4.71
N LEU A 569 -1.31 12.85 -5.61
CA LEU A 569 -0.16 11.99 -5.37
C LEU A 569 1.13 12.84 -5.34
N THR A 570 1.38 13.62 -6.40
CA THR A 570 2.63 14.39 -6.54
C THR A 570 2.82 15.45 -5.46
N ARG A 571 1.75 16.00 -4.88
CA ARG A 571 1.79 16.88 -3.70
C ARG A 571 2.29 16.18 -2.43
N ASN A 572 1.97 14.89 -2.27
CA ASN A 572 2.30 14.10 -1.06
C ASN A 572 3.60 13.30 -1.19
N LEU A 573 4.25 13.32 -2.37
CA LEU A 573 5.60 12.78 -2.57
C LEU A 573 6.67 13.66 -1.91
N PRO A 574 7.80 13.08 -1.43
CA PRO A 574 9.00 13.86 -1.14
C PRO A 574 9.45 14.63 -2.39
N LYS A 575 10.00 15.84 -2.21
CA LYS A 575 10.35 16.75 -3.33
C LYS A 575 11.37 16.16 -4.31
N GLU A 576 12.17 15.21 -3.82
CA GLU A 576 13.22 14.51 -4.55
C GLU A 576 12.69 13.29 -5.32
N VAL A 577 11.42 12.92 -5.14
CA VAL A 577 10.78 11.75 -5.77
C VAL A 577 9.88 12.20 -6.91
N LYS A 578 10.26 11.81 -8.14
CA LYS A 578 9.50 12.10 -9.37
C LYS A 578 8.96 10.80 -9.96
N ALA A 579 7.64 10.72 -10.12
CA ALA A 579 6.99 9.63 -10.85
C ALA A 579 7.52 9.55 -12.29
N GLY A 580 7.84 8.34 -12.76
CA GLY A 580 8.34 8.08 -14.10
C GLY A 580 9.77 8.57 -14.35
N SER A 581 10.50 8.98 -13.31
CA SER A 581 11.91 9.33 -13.48
C SER A 581 12.78 8.08 -13.72
N THR A 582 13.78 8.20 -14.58
CA THR A 582 14.74 7.12 -14.83
C THR A 582 15.72 7.05 -13.67
N VAL A 583 15.50 6.12 -12.74
CA VAL A 583 16.38 5.91 -11.58
C VAL A 583 17.45 4.88 -11.96
N SER A 584 18.68 5.35 -12.18
CA SER A 584 19.83 4.45 -12.27
C SER A 584 20.25 4.07 -10.85
N VAL A 585 19.90 2.85 -10.43
CA VAL A 585 20.40 2.25 -9.19
C VAL A 585 21.59 1.35 -9.54
N ALA A 586 22.75 1.63 -8.97
CA ALA A 586 23.93 0.79 -9.14
C ALA A 586 23.72 -0.59 -8.48
N ASN A 587 24.37 -1.64 -8.98
CA ASN A 587 24.48 -2.89 -8.23
C ASN A 587 25.32 -2.64 -6.97
N CYS A 588 25.03 -3.30 -5.85
CA CYS A 588 25.89 -3.13 -4.67
C CYS A 588 27.29 -3.67 -4.99
N PRO A 589 28.37 -3.03 -4.50
CA PRO A 589 29.70 -3.54 -4.70
C PRO A 589 29.79 -4.92 -4.06
N ARG A 590 30.02 -5.94 -4.90
CA ARG A 590 30.45 -7.26 -4.45
C ARG A 590 31.90 -7.15 -4.00
N PHE A 591 32.32 -8.09 -3.16
CA PHE A 591 33.73 -8.17 -2.82
C PHE A 591 34.62 -8.37 -4.05
N SER A 592 35.76 -7.68 -4.07
CA SER A 592 36.83 -7.88 -5.03
C SER A 592 38.10 -8.25 -4.27
N ALA A 593 38.62 -9.45 -4.53
CA ALA A 593 39.81 -9.98 -3.88
C ALA A 593 41.09 -9.15 -4.10
N THR A 594 41.06 -8.21 -5.05
CA THR A 594 42.12 -7.21 -5.26
C THR A 594 42.24 -6.16 -4.16
N VAL A 595 41.18 -5.95 -3.35
CA VAL A 595 41.11 -4.93 -2.28
C VAL A 595 41.60 -5.50 -0.93
N GLY A 596 41.79 -6.81 -0.81
CA GLY A 596 42.16 -7.44 0.46
C GLY A 596 41.06 -7.34 1.52
N CYS A 597 41.44 -7.47 2.79
CA CYS A 597 40.51 -7.39 3.92
C CYS A 597 40.33 -5.97 4.49
N ASN A 598 40.59 -4.94 3.69
CA ASN A 598 40.43 -3.55 4.10
C ASN A 598 38.95 -3.12 4.06
N TYR A 599 38.18 -3.49 5.09
CA TYR A 599 36.77 -3.13 5.26
C TYR A 599 36.48 -1.64 5.11
N SER A 600 37.44 -0.76 5.42
CA SER A 600 37.29 0.70 5.33
C SER A 600 37.21 1.23 3.89
N GLU A 601 37.63 0.47 2.87
CA GLU A 601 37.66 0.92 1.47
C GLU A 601 36.39 0.57 0.68
N VAL A 602 35.53 -0.30 1.20
CA VAL A 602 34.28 -0.70 0.52
C VAL A 602 33.15 0.26 0.88
N GLU A 603 33.17 1.46 0.30
CA GLU A 603 32.06 2.41 0.41
C GLU A 603 30.80 1.87 -0.29
N LEU A 604 29.83 1.40 0.49
CA LEU A 604 28.50 1.08 -0.03
C LEU A 604 27.80 2.36 -0.48
N PRO A 605 27.25 2.43 -1.72
CA PRO A 605 26.45 3.57 -2.16
C PRO A 605 25.15 3.66 -1.33
N ALA A 606 24.61 4.87 -1.18
CA ALA A 606 23.39 5.13 -0.39
C ALA A 606 22.17 4.29 -0.82
N THR A 607 22.13 3.90 -2.10
CA THR A 607 21.27 2.83 -2.62
C THR A 607 22.02 1.92 -3.55
N CYS A 608 21.66 0.64 -3.51
CA CYS A 608 22.06 -0.29 -4.54
C CYS A 608 21.09 -1.47 -4.70
N ILE A 609 21.19 -2.15 -5.84
CA ILE A 609 20.47 -3.40 -6.11
C ILE A 609 21.31 -4.58 -5.63
N TRP A 610 20.67 -5.47 -4.88
CA TRP A 610 21.17 -6.79 -4.51
C TRP A 610 20.11 -7.81 -4.89
N THR A 611 20.42 -8.76 -5.76
CA THR A 611 19.40 -9.70 -6.27
C THR A 611 19.00 -10.70 -5.18
N TRP A 612 17.81 -11.30 -5.28
CA TRP A 612 17.38 -12.31 -4.29
C TRP A 612 18.34 -13.50 -4.19
N ALA A 613 18.94 -13.92 -5.32
CA ALA A 613 20.03 -14.91 -5.30
C ALA A 613 21.22 -14.44 -4.46
N ALA A 614 21.58 -13.16 -4.52
CA ALA A 614 22.62 -12.57 -3.69
C ALA A 614 22.23 -12.52 -2.21
N HIS A 615 21.01 -12.09 -1.88
CA HIS A 615 20.53 -12.12 -0.50
C HIS A 615 20.54 -13.54 0.08
N GLN A 616 20.04 -14.54 -0.66
CA GLN A 616 19.95 -15.91 -0.16
C GLN A 616 21.31 -16.62 -0.04
N CYS A 617 22.24 -16.39 -0.98
CA CYS A 617 23.53 -17.09 -1.01
C CYS A 617 24.68 -16.32 -0.35
N ASP A 618 24.54 -15.01 -0.19
CA ASP A 618 25.61 -14.09 0.20
C ASP A 618 25.12 -13.03 1.19
N ASP A 619 23.93 -13.22 1.79
CA ASP A 619 23.33 -12.31 2.79
C ASP A 619 23.33 -10.84 2.34
N LEU A 620 23.49 -9.88 3.26
CA LEU A 620 23.53 -8.46 2.97
C LEU A 620 24.89 -8.01 2.38
N PRO A 621 24.88 -7.03 1.45
CA PRO A 621 26.11 -6.50 0.83
C PRO A 621 27.05 -5.87 1.86
N PRO A 622 28.38 -5.93 1.65
CA PRO A 622 29.07 -6.44 0.44
C PRO A 622 29.16 -7.98 0.34
N GLY A 623 28.61 -8.71 1.31
CA GLY A 623 28.39 -10.15 1.22
C GLY A 623 28.87 -10.95 2.45
N LYS A 624 28.22 -12.09 2.70
CA LYS A 624 28.64 -13.11 3.65
C LYS A 624 29.94 -13.77 3.20
N VAL A 625 30.15 -13.97 1.90
CA VAL A 625 31.43 -14.52 1.40
C VAL A 625 32.58 -13.55 1.73
N TYR A 626 32.35 -12.23 1.72
CA TYR A 626 33.33 -11.25 2.19
C TYR A 626 33.52 -11.29 3.71
N SER A 627 32.42 -11.33 4.47
CA SER A 627 32.44 -11.45 5.93
C SER A 627 33.21 -12.69 6.37
N ASP A 628 32.91 -13.85 5.81
CA ASP A 628 33.55 -15.13 6.11
C ASP A 628 35.03 -15.11 5.67
N ALA A 629 35.36 -14.49 4.53
CA ALA A 629 36.74 -14.37 4.03
C ALA A 629 37.65 -13.49 4.90
N CYS A 630 37.13 -12.40 5.46
CA CYS A 630 37.94 -11.33 6.05
C CYS A 630 37.67 -11.02 7.54
N SER A 631 36.61 -11.57 8.13
CA SER A 631 36.31 -11.30 9.54
C SER A 631 37.27 -12.09 10.43
N PRO A 632 37.92 -11.44 11.42
CA PRO A 632 38.77 -12.14 12.39
C PRO A 632 37.98 -13.00 13.39
N SER A 633 36.64 -12.98 13.35
CA SER A 633 35.79 -13.91 14.11
C SER A 633 35.49 -15.21 13.36
N THR A 634 35.80 -15.30 12.07
CA THR A 634 35.59 -16.51 11.28
C THR A 634 36.70 -17.51 11.58
N ASP A 635 36.38 -18.81 11.57
CA ASP A 635 37.38 -19.88 11.59
C ASP A 635 38.43 -19.62 10.49
N PHE A 636 39.71 -19.50 10.89
CA PHE A 636 40.82 -19.25 9.97
C PHE A 636 40.83 -20.24 8.80
N THR A 637 40.40 -21.49 9.04
CA THR A 637 40.28 -22.53 8.03
C THR A 637 39.30 -22.13 6.94
N LYS A 638 38.13 -21.60 7.31
CA LYS A 638 37.12 -21.12 6.35
C LYS A 638 37.59 -19.88 5.62
N SER A 639 38.18 -18.92 6.32
CA SER A 639 38.72 -17.70 5.70
C SER A 639 39.78 -18.07 4.65
N CYS A 640 40.73 -18.93 5.00
CA CYS A 640 41.71 -19.50 4.07
C CYS A 640 41.09 -20.25 2.90
N ASP A 641 40.11 -21.12 3.15
CA ASP A 641 39.42 -21.88 2.11
C ASP A 641 38.64 -20.96 1.17
N THR A 642 38.10 -19.85 1.67
CA THR A 642 37.42 -18.84 0.84
C THR A 642 38.41 -18.16 -0.09
N TRP A 643 39.57 -17.74 0.42
CA TRP A 643 40.59 -17.12 -0.40
C TRP A 643 41.19 -18.08 -1.44
N GLU A 644 41.63 -19.27 -1.02
CA GLU A 644 42.28 -20.24 -1.92
C GLU A 644 41.31 -20.90 -2.90
N TYR A 645 40.08 -21.25 -2.48
CA TYR A 645 39.13 -22.00 -3.34
C TYR A 645 38.04 -21.16 -4.00
N VAL A 646 37.56 -20.07 -3.40
CA VAL A 646 36.55 -19.18 -4.04
C VAL A 646 37.24 -18.12 -4.89
N PHE A 647 38.24 -17.43 -4.34
CA PHE A 647 38.92 -16.32 -5.04
C PHE A 647 40.17 -16.73 -5.81
N ASN A 648 40.66 -17.97 -5.64
CA ASN A 648 41.88 -18.49 -6.27
C ASN A 648 43.11 -17.60 -5.99
N LEU A 649 43.20 -17.08 -4.76
CA LEU A 649 44.25 -16.15 -4.30
C LEU A 649 44.73 -16.54 -2.90
N ALA A 650 45.95 -16.16 -2.53
CA ALA A 650 46.43 -16.32 -1.16
C ALA A 650 45.75 -15.30 -0.23
N HIS A 651 45.44 -15.68 1.01
CA HIS A 651 44.89 -14.76 2.00
C HIS A 651 45.89 -13.62 2.30
N PRO A 652 45.45 -12.34 2.31
CA PRO A 652 46.36 -11.20 2.46
C PRO A 652 47.06 -11.12 3.83
N GLU A 653 46.38 -11.55 4.90
CA GLU A 653 46.91 -11.48 6.29
C GLU A 653 47.37 -12.81 6.91
N TYR A 654 47.08 -13.98 6.30
CA TYR A 654 47.24 -15.30 6.94
C TYR A 654 47.96 -16.29 6.02
N ASN A 655 48.86 -17.11 6.59
CA ASN A 655 49.63 -18.10 5.83
C ASN A 655 48.87 -19.43 5.65
N CYS A 656 47.83 -19.41 4.81
CA CYS A 656 46.93 -20.55 4.60
C CYS A 656 47.63 -21.86 4.17
N ARG A 657 48.78 -21.76 3.50
CA ARG A 657 49.61 -22.91 3.11
C ARG A 657 50.06 -23.77 4.30
N ALA A 658 50.17 -23.20 5.50
CA ALA A 658 50.54 -23.93 6.71
C ALA A 658 49.60 -25.12 7.00
N ARG A 659 48.31 -25.02 6.64
CA ARG A 659 47.33 -26.12 6.76
C ARG A 659 47.79 -27.41 6.07
N ASN A 660 48.38 -27.29 4.89
CA ASN A 660 48.82 -28.43 4.08
C ASN A 660 50.06 -29.14 4.65
N TYR A 661 50.83 -28.47 5.52
CA TYR A 661 52.00 -29.04 6.19
C TYR A 661 51.70 -29.56 7.60
N CYS A 662 50.54 -29.21 8.18
CA CYS A 662 50.20 -29.51 9.57
C CYS A 662 48.98 -30.43 9.72
N THR A 663 49.20 -31.71 9.38
CA THR A 663 48.21 -32.80 9.51
C THR A 663 48.38 -33.65 10.78
N THR A 664 49.36 -33.35 11.65
CA THR A 664 49.64 -34.11 12.88
C THR A 664 49.98 -33.19 14.05
N ASN A 665 49.71 -33.63 15.29
CA ASN A 665 50.03 -32.92 16.54
C ASN A 665 51.53 -32.92 16.87
N ASN A 666 52.36 -32.45 15.93
CA ASN A 666 53.79 -32.22 16.14
C ASN A 666 54.00 -30.84 16.80
N LEU A 667 54.98 -30.70 17.70
CA LEU A 667 55.34 -29.41 18.31
C LEU A 667 55.65 -28.33 17.26
N ASN A 668 56.27 -28.72 16.14
CA ASN A 668 56.55 -27.81 15.02
C ASN A 668 55.27 -27.23 14.39
N CYS A 669 54.17 -27.99 14.46
CA CYS A 669 52.86 -27.49 14.03
C CYS A 669 52.21 -26.61 15.09
N LEU A 670 52.34 -26.90 16.39
CA LEU A 670 51.88 -25.97 17.43
C LEU A 670 52.60 -24.60 17.33
N ALA A 671 53.88 -24.58 16.97
CA ALA A 671 54.61 -23.34 16.69
C ALA A 671 54.09 -22.62 15.44
N LEU A 672 53.85 -23.34 14.33
CA LEU A 672 53.23 -22.76 13.12
C LEU A 672 51.76 -22.33 13.32
N THR A 673 51.01 -22.98 14.21
CA THR A 673 49.64 -22.59 14.58
C THR A 673 49.64 -21.37 15.49
N ALA A 674 50.66 -21.20 16.35
CA ALA A 674 50.87 -19.94 17.06
C ALA A 674 51.24 -18.81 16.09
N ASP A 675 52.09 -19.08 15.10
CA ASP A 675 52.46 -18.16 14.00
C ASP A 675 51.26 -17.84 13.07
N LEU A 676 50.23 -18.69 13.04
CA LEU A 676 48.94 -18.45 12.36
C LEU A 676 47.99 -17.53 13.16
N GLU A 677 48.04 -17.55 14.49
CA GLU A 677 47.30 -16.59 15.35
C GLU A 677 48.02 -15.23 15.45
N VAL A 678 49.33 -15.20 15.24
CA VAL A 678 50.12 -13.96 15.10
C VAL A 678 49.83 -13.35 13.73
N ARG A 679 49.00 -12.30 13.68
CA ARG A 679 48.96 -11.45 12.47
C ARG A 679 50.38 -10.94 12.19
N VAL A 680 50.85 -11.11 10.96
CA VAL A 680 52.18 -10.64 10.50
C VAL A 680 52.38 -9.14 10.82
N SER A 681 51.30 -8.36 10.83
CA SER A 681 51.25 -6.94 11.17
C SER A 681 51.25 -6.60 12.67
N GLN A 682 51.37 -7.56 13.59
CA GLN A 682 51.30 -7.33 15.05
C GLN A 682 52.43 -7.98 15.88
N ILE A 683 53.54 -8.39 15.25
CA ILE A 683 54.72 -8.91 15.97
C ILE A 683 55.21 -7.97 17.08
N GLU A 684 55.12 -6.65 16.88
CA GLU A 684 55.49 -5.63 17.88
C GLU A 684 54.66 -5.67 19.19
N LYS A 685 53.47 -6.27 19.19
CA LYS A 685 52.57 -6.30 20.36
C LYS A 685 52.85 -7.45 21.34
N PHE A 686 53.85 -8.29 21.09
CA PHE A 686 54.14 -9.46 21.92
C PHE A 686 54.84 -9.14 23.28
N GLN A 687 55.00 -7.87 23.62
CA GLN A 687 55.48 -7.40 24.94
C GLN A 687 54.42 -7.49 26.06
N LEU A 688 53.63 -8.58 26.13
CA LEU A 688 52.65 -8.80 27.20
C LEU A 688 53.07 -9.95 28.14
N PRO A 689 53.15 -9.71 29.47
CA PRO A 689 53.63 -10.70 30.43
C PRO A 689 52.69 -11.91 30.49
N GLY A 690 53.24 -13.09 30.22
CA GLY A 690 52.51 -14.37 30.17
C GLY A 690 52.43 -15.00 28.77
N VAL A 691 52.64 -14.23 27.70
CA VAL A 691 52.84 -14.80 26.34
C VAL A 691 54.32 -15.16 26.15
N GLN A 692 55.21 -14.32 26.68
CA GLN A 692 56.66 -14.53 26.69
C GLN A 692 57.06 -15.90 27.29
N SER A 693 56.39 -16.38 28.36
CA SER A 693 56.72 -17.68 28.96
C SER A 693 56.41 -18.88 28.04
N LYS A 694 55.33 -18.81 27.24
CA LYS A 694 55.00 -19.84 26.23
C LYS A 694 55.96 -19.79 25.04
N LEU A 695 56.41 -18.60 24.64
CA LEU A 695 57.42 -18.41 23.61
C LEU A 695 58.78 -18.95 24.08
N GLU A 696 59.20 -18.62 25.30
CA GLU A 696 60.40 -19.16 25.93
C GLU A 696 60.34 -20.68 26.08
N GLU A 697 59.20 -21.27 26.44
CA GLU A 697 59.01 -22.72 26.50
C GLU A 697 59.13 -23.38 25.11
N SER A 698 58.55 -22.77 24.08
CA SER A 698 58.74 -23.21 22.68
C SER A 698 60.20 -23.13 22.23
N ILE A 699 60.91 -22.04 22.56
CA ILE A 699 62.33 -21.86 22.20
C ILE A 699 63.22 -22.82 23.00
N LYS A 700 62.97 -23.04 24.30
CA LYS A 700 63.67 -24.05 25.13
C LYS A 700 63.57 -25.43 24.50
N ASN A 701 62.36 -25.84 24.09
CA ASN A 701 62.11 -27.13 23.45
C ASN A 701 62.81 -27.25 22.08
N ALA A 702 62.81 -26.19 21.27
CA ALA A 702 63.50 -26.17 19.97
C ALA A 702 65.04 -26.26 20.11
N LEU A 703 65.63 -25.46 21.00
CA LEU A 703 67.08 -25.50 21.29
C LEU A 703 67.51 -26.84 21.91
N SER A 704 66.70 -27.38 22.82
CA SER A 704 66.97 -28.67 23.46
C SER A 704 67.00 -29.82 22.45
N TRP A 705 66.11 -29.78 21.46
CA TRP A 705 66.10 -30.72 20.33
C TRP A 705 67.32 -30.53 19.41
N ALA A 706 67.63 -29.29 19.03
CA ALA A 706 68.73 -28.96 18.12
C ALA A 706 70.12 -29.36 18.66
N TRP A 707 70.32 -29.27 19.98
CA TRP A 707 71.59 -29.60 20.64
C TRP A 707 71.62 -30.98 21.32
N GLN A 708 70.53 -31.75 21.24
CA GLN A 708 70.36 -33.05 21.92
C GLN A 708 70.66 -33.03 23.43
N MET A 709 70.41 -31.90 24.10
CA MET A 709 70.67 -31.68 25.53
C MET A 709 69.50 -30.92 26.18
N PRO A 710 69.13 -31.23 27.44
CA PRO A 710 68.01 -30.56 28.12
C PRO A 710 68.34 -29.08 28.44
N VAL A 711 67.64 -28.14 27.79
CA VAL A 711 67.72 -26.72 28.12
C VAL A 711 66.77 -26.43 29.28
N THR A 712 67.32 -26.43 30.50
CA THR A 712 66.53 -26.33 31.74
C THR A 712 66.02 -24.92 32.05
N SER A 713 66.75 -23.89 31.61
CA SER A 713 66.30 -22.50 31.64
C SER A 713 66.90 -21.71 30.48
N LEU A 714 66.16 -20.69 30.07
CA LEU A 714 66.45 -19.71 29.04
C LEU A 714 65.77 -18.45 29.56
N GLU A 715 66.50 -17.36 29.63
CA GLU A 715 66.09 -16.09 30.20
C GLU A 715 66.44 -15.01 29.19
N LEU A 716 65.42 -14.43 28.54
CA LEU A 716 65.60 -13.46 27.47
C LEU A 716 65.62 -12.05 28.09
N THR A 717 66.82 -11.51 28.31
CA THR A 717 67.01 -10.15 28.87
C THR A 717 66.99 -9.10 27.77
N SER A 718 65.99 -8.22 27.77
CA SER A 718 65.80 -7.18 26.75
C SER A 718 66.61 -5.90 27.01
N GLU A 719 67.94 -6.01 27.09
CA GLU A 719 68.85 -4.86 27.27
C GLU A 719 69.54 -4.40 25.97
N ALA A 720 69.03 -4.80 24.80
CA ALA A 720 69.44 -4.23 23.52
C ALA A 720 68.86 -2.80 23.36
N PRO A 721 69.66 -1.80 22.93
CA PRO A 721 69.23 -0.40 22.88
C PRO A 721 68.28 -0.06 21.71
N ASP A 722 68.06 -0.98 20.75
CA ASP A 722 67.07 -0.83 19.69
C ASP A 722 66.28 -2.15 19.49
N PRO A 723 64.95 -2.18 19.68
CA PRO A 723 64.18 -3.43 19.61
C PRO A 723 64.07 -4.02 18.20
N ALA A 724 64.25 -3.21 17.14
CA ALA A 724 64.11 -3.70 15.75
C ALA A 724 65.18 -4.76 15.39
N GLU A 725 66.45 -4.48 15.72
CA GLU A 725 67.56 -5.41 15.43
C GLU A 725 67.47 -6.70 16.27
N SER A 726 66.92 -6.62 17.49
CA SER A 726 66.75 -7.78 18.38
C SER A 726 65.72 -8.79 17.86
N GLY A 727 64.67 -8.32 17.17
CA GLY A 727 63.65 -9.16 16.56
C GLY A 727 64.17 -9.92 15.34
N GLU A 728 64.95 -9.25 14.48
CA GLU A 728 65.61 -9.90 13.34
C GLU A 728 66.65 -10.94 13.78
N GLY A 729 67.44 -10.65 14.83
CA GLY A 729 68.40 -11.61 15.38
C GLY A 729 67.77 -12.90 15.88
N LEU A 730 66.65 -12.83 16.61
CA LEU A 730 65.94 -14.02 17.09
C LEU A 730 65.27 -14.81 15.95
N ALA A 731 64.72 -14.12 14.95
CA ALA A 731 64.21 -14.76 13.74
C ALA A 731 65.32 -15.49 12.96
N TRP A 732 66.51 -14.89 12.85
CA TRP A 732 67.69 -15.49 12.22
C TRP A 732 68.22 -16.71 13.00
N ILE A 733 68.31 -16.65 14.33
CA ILE A 733 68.74 -17.79 15.15
C ILE A 733 67.78 -18.97 14.97
N ALA A 734 66.47 -18.73 14.91
CA ALA A 734 65.46 -19.75 14.59
C ALA A 734 65.60 -20.28 13.15
N LEU A 735 65.94 -19.44 12.18
CA LEU A 735 66.12 -19.83 10.78
C LEU A 735 67.39 -20.67 10.55
N VAL A 736 68.49 -20.34 11.24
CA VAL A 736 69.80 -21.03 11.14
C VAL A 736 69.74 -22.40 11.83
N SER A 737 69.17 -22.46 13.03
CA SER A 737 68.98 -23.74 13.76
C SER A 737 68.06 -24.71 13.01
N LYS A 738 67.05 -24.21 12.29
CA LYS A 738 66.17 -24.99 11.41
C LYS A 738 66.86 -25.62 10.18
N ASN A 739 67.97 -25.03 9.69
CA ASN A 739 68.63 -25.44 8.44
C ASN A 739 69.89 -26.30 8.62
N MET A 740 70.46 -26.41 9.83
CA MET A 740 71.69 -27.20 10.07
C MET A 740 71.67 -28.65 9.55
N PRO A 741 70.57 -29.44 9.64
CA PRO A 741 70.56 -30.82 9.15
C PRO A 741 70.80 -30.98 7.64
N HIS A 742 70.58 -29.93 6.85
CA HIS A 742 70.71 -29.96 5.38
C HIS A 742 72.03 -29.40 4.86
N LEU A 743 72.84 -28.74 5.69
CA LEU A 743 74.12 -28.14 5.29
C LEU A 743 75.33 -29.10 5.43
N VAL A 744 75.15 -30.29 5.98
CA VAL A 744 76.19 -31.34 6.06
C VAL A 744 76.22 -32.18 4.77
N LYS A 745 76.59 -31.53 3.65
CA LYS A 745 77.14 -32.19 2.46
C LYS A 745 78.49 -31.56 2.10
N PRO A 746 79.48 -32.35 1.61
CA PRO A 746 80.88 -31.91 1.53
C PRO A 746 81.21 -31.03 0.30
N SER A 747 80.25 -30.27 -0.25
CA SER A 747 80.38 -29.57 -1.53
C SER A 747 79.91 -28.11 -1.47
N PHE A 748 80.43 -27.33 -0.51
CA PHE A 748 80.31 -25.88 -0.47
C PHE A 748 81.69 -25.26 -0.32
N ASP A 749 81.90 -24.15 -1.02
CA ASP A 749 83.21 -23.48 -1.11
C ASP A 749 83.57 -22.72 0.19
N PHE A 750 84.86 -22.45 0.37
CA PHE A 750 85.42 -21.96 1.63
C PHE A 750 84.98 -20.52 1.94
N GLU A 751 84.83 -19.67 0.91
CA GLU A 751 84.40 -18.27 1.07
C GLU A 751 82.97 -18.13 1.62
N THR A 752 82.04 -18.99 1.19
CA THR A 752 80.64 -18.96 1.69
C THR A 752 80.55 -19.35 3.18
N ARG A 753 81.50 -20.16 3.67
CA ARG A 753 81.59 -20.53 5.09
C ARG A 753 82.24 -19.44 5.95
N ALA A 754 83.17 -18.67 5.40
CA ALA A 754 83.77 -17.54 6.08
C ALA A 754 82.78 -16.37 6.25
N GLY A 755 81.95 -16.09 5.23
CA GLY A 755 80.90 -15.07 5.32
C GLY A 755 79.85 -15.38 6.41
N LEU A 756 79.29 -16.59 6.40
CA LEU A 756 78.29 -17.01 7.41
C LEU A 756 78.84 -16.97 8.84
N ALA A 757 80.13 -17.26 9.04
CA ALA A 757 80.73 -17.21 10.37
C ALA A 757 80.85 -15.78 10.93
N TRP A 758 80.90 -14.77 10.05
CA TRP A 758 81.06 -13.36 10.44
C TRP A 758 79.71 -12.70 10.75
N GLU A 759 78.65 -13.01 10.00
CA GLU A 759 77.28 -12.56 10.32
C GLU A 759 76.72 -13.20 11.59
N ILE A 760 77.10 -14.46 11.90
CA ILE A 760 76.70 -15.14 13.14
C ILE A 760 77.35 -14.49 14.37
N ASP A 761 78.62 -14.06 14.30
CA ASP A 761 79.33 -13.39 15.40
C ASP A 761 78.68 -12.03 15.75
N MET A 762 78.06 -11.35 14.77
CA MET A 762 77.48 -10.00 14.96
C MET A 762 76.12 -9.98 15.66
N HIS A 763 75.39 -11.10 15.73
CA HIS A 763 74.05 -11.18 16.34
C HIS A 763 73.97 -12.07 17.60
N LEU A 764 75.11 -12.61 18.07
CA LEU A 764 75.15 -13.47 19.27
C LEU A 764 75.16 -12.70 20.61
N ASP A 765 75.40 -11.38 20.59
CA ASP A 765 75.43 -10.52 21.79
C ASP A 765 74.08 -10.41 22.53
N ALA A 766 72.97 -10.81 21.90
CA ALA A 766 71.63 -10.80 22.52
C ALA A 766 71.38 -11.98 23.51
N LEU A 767 72.31 -12.93 23.65
CA LEU A 767 72.21 -14.07 24.56
C LEU A 767 73.26 -13.97 25.68
N THR A 768 72.85 -13.44 26.84
CA THR A 768 73.76 -13.16 27.97
C THR A 768 74.15 -14.40 28.78
N SER A 769 73.27 -15.41 28.89
CA SER A 769 73.61 -16.71 29.48
C SER A 769 72.67 -17.84 29.06
N VAL A 770 73.17 -19.08 29.03
CA VAL A 770 72.38 -20.30 28.81
C VAL A 770 72.77 -21.34 29.85
N THR A 771 71.79 -21.99 30.50
CA THR A 771 72.07 -23.00 31.54
C THR A 771 71.82 -24.41 31.02
N ILE A 772 72.88 -25.21 30.93
CA ILE A 772 72.85 -26.61 30.48
C ILE A 772 73.28 -27.50 31.65
N ASP A 773 72.50 -28.53 31.98
CA ASP A 773 72.70 -29.43 33.14
C ASP A 773 72.99 -28.69 34.47
N GLY A 774 72.28 -27.58 34.70
CA GLY A 774 72.40 -26.77 35.92
C GLY A 774 73.69 -25.95 36.03
N LYS A 775 74.48 -25.83 34.95
CA LYS A 775 75.66 -24.96 34.89
C LYS A 775 75.41 -23.78 33.94
N PRO A 776 75.61 -22.53 34.38
CA PRO A 776 75.50 -21.38 33.49
C PRO A 776 76.73 -21.32 32.58
N PHE A 777 76.48 -21.18 31.28
CA PHE A 777 77.50 -20.93 30.27
C PHE A 777 77.37 -19.48 29.78
N GLN A 778 78.48 -18.76 29.81
CA GLN A 778 78.65 -17.52 29.05
C GLN A 778 78.83 -17.89 27.58
N VAL A 779 78.07 -17.26 26.67
CA VAL A 779 78.08 -17.60 25.23
C VAL A 779 79.48 -17.46 24.60
N THR A 780 80.29 -16.54 25.12
CA THR A 780 81.69 -16.34 24.74
C THR A 780 82.60 -17.54 25.04
N GLU A 781 82.35 -18.35 26.08
CA GLU A 781 83.16 -19.56 26.36
C GLU A 781 82.89 -20.71 25.37
N LEU A 782 81.67 -20.79 24.83
CA LEU A 782 81.30 -21.80 23.82
C LEU A 782 82.01 -21.53 22.48
N LEU A 783 82.23 -20.26 22.13
CA LEU A 783 82.91 -19.86 20.89
C LEU A 783 84.43 -20.12 20.94
N VAL A 784 85.07 -20.00 22.09
CA VAL A 784 86.52 -20.23 22.25
C VAL A 784 86.93 -21.68 21.93
N LYS A 785 86.06 -22.68 22.21
CA LYS A 785 86.35 -24.10 21.90
C LYS A 785 86.31 -24.45 20.41
N ASN A 786 85.77 -23.60 19.55
CA ASN A 786 85.76 -23.80 18.09
C ASN A 786 86.95 -23.15 17.35
N ARG A 787 87.74 -22.29 18.01
CA ARG A 787 88.93 -21.64 17.40
C ARG A 787 90.18 -22.54 17.46
N VAL A 788 90.23 -23.56 16.59
CA VAL A 788 91.47 -24.36 16.35
C VAL A 788 91.90 -24.35 14.87
N TRP A 789 91.08 -23.81 13.95
CA TRP A 789 91.38 -23.78 12.52
C TRP A 789 91.24 -22.37 11.91
N GLN A 790 92.28 -21.55 12.06
CA GLN A 790 92.75 -20.58 11.06
C GLN A 790 93.98 -19.81 11.59
N SER A 791 95.11 -19.97 10.91
CA SER A 791 96.25 -19.05 10.97
C SER A 791 96.80 -18.90 9.56
N THR A 792 97.41 -17.74 9.25
CA THR A 792 97.84 -17.28 7.91
C THR A 792 96.67 -17.06 6.94
N ALA A 793 96.44 -15.87 6.35
CA ALA A 793 97.39 -14.81 6.04
C ALA A 793 96.71 -13.43 5.91
N ASP A 794 97.26 -12.41 6.59
CA ASP A 794 97.10 -11.01 6.22
C ASP A 794 97.98 -10.68 5.00
N LEU A 795 97.46 -9.95 3.99
CA LEU A 795 98.18 -8.83 3.38
C LEU A 795 97.35 -7.99 2.37
N ILE A 796 97.68 -6.70 2.32
CA ILE A 796 97.45 -5.67 1.26
C ILE A 796 96.27 -4.69 1.45
N THR A 797 96.69 -3.44 1.60
CA THR A 797 95.98 -2.18 1.91
C THR A 797 95.62 -1.32 0.69
N THR A 798 94.80 -0.26 0.95
CA THR A 798 94.53 0.99 0.17
C THR A 798 93.43 0.91 -0.93
N THR A 799 92.69 1.97 -1.30
CA THR A 799 92.77 3.44 -0.97
C THR A 799 91.37 4.13 -0.96
N THR A 800 91.26 5.30 -0.32
CA THR A 800 90.16 6.31 -0.44
C THR A 800 90.52 7.38 -1.51
N PRO A 801 89.61 8.24 -2.09
CA PRO A 801 88.98 9.38 -1.36
C PRO A 801 87.62 9.99 -1.84
N ASN A 802 86.83 10.48 -0.85
CA ASN A 802 86.16 11.81 -0.73
C ASN A 802 84.93 12.31 -1.56
N LEU A 803 83.83 12.59 -0.82
CA LEU A 803 82.99 13.83 -0.74
C LEU A 803 82.07 14.29 -1.93
N PRO A 804 81.04 15.18 -1.72
CA PRO A 804 80.18 15.41 -0.53
C PRO A 804 78.68 15.80 -0.77
N THR A 805 77.88 15.73 0.31
CA THR A 805 76.71 16.59 0.75
C THR A 805 75.79 17.38 -0.22
N ALA A 806 74.46 17.31 0.01
CA ALA A 806 73.57 18.49 0.20
C ALA A 806 72.17 18.15 0.80
N GLN A 807 71.62 19.04 1.64
CA GLN A 807 70.25 19.02 2.23
C GLN A 807 69.90 20.45 2.76
N PRO A 808 68.66 20.79 3.20
CA PRO A 808 67.33 20.62 2.59
C PRO A 808 66.83 21.99 2.03
N PRO A 809 66.07 22.95 2.68
CA PRO A 809 65.05 22.95 3.76
C PRO A 809 63.68 23.65 3.43
N GLY A 810 62.58 23.22 4.08
CA GLY A 810 61.37 24.04 4.38
C GLY A 810 60.26 24.18 3.31
N SER A 811 59.02 24.60 3.63
CA SER A 811 58.39 24.88 4.93
C SER A 811 56.85 25.05 4.87
N SER A 812 56.16 24.58 5.92
CA SER A 812 55.03 25.24 6.63
C SER A 812 53.60 25.45 6.06
N THR A 813 52.65 25.30 7.00
CA THR A 813 51.37 26.05 7.23
C THR A 813 50.04 25.71 6.54
N ASN A 814 49.11 25.17 7.35
CA ASN A 814 47.65 25.36 7.27
C ASN A 814 47.28 26.86 7.38
N PRO A 815 46.06 27.31 6.99
CA PRO A 815 44.96 27.43 8.00
C PRO A 815 43.54 27.16 7.38
N PRO A 816 42.37 27.72 7.82
CA PRO A 816 41.28 26.86 8.32
C PRO A 816 39.90 27.07 7.63
N SER A 817 38.86 26.40 8.16
CA SER A 817 37.45 26.59 7.79
C SER A 817 36.90 27.99 8.12
N PRO A 818 35.71 28.35 7.59
CA PRO A 818 34.58 28.47 8.52
C PRO A 818 33.17 28.15 7.96
N ARG A 819 32.25 27.92 8.91
CA ARG A 819 30.79 28.20 8.93
C ARG A 819 29.92 27.92 7.70
#